data_AF-A0AAN5DB25-F1
#
_entry.id   AF-A0AAN5DB25-F1
#
_cell.length_a   1.000
_cell.length_b   1.000
_cell.length_c   1.000
_cell.angle_alpha   90.00
_cell.angle_beta   90.00
_cell.angle_gamma   90.00
#
_symmetry.space_group_name_H-M   'P 1'
#
loop_
_entity.id
_entity.type
_entity.pdbx_description
1 polymer ?
#
loop_
_entity_poly.entity_id
_entity_poly.type
_entity_poly.pdbx_seq_one_letter_code
_entity_poly.pdbx_strand_id
1 'polypeptide(L)'
;MDCAGNSNECPGEGYPVVQEAQYVEERTDITDEFLEATSGLATGEMVSAENFSLLEAMSAIELMDPKMDGGCIKLKEHPTVEDVIADGWLHGMGDDEVLATVDATLACLMSWLEGAFIAQTLHTNLLMTDPDVLTAACECQPEKEEKDRVPGRTLTALSHGLAHLVVLIRHTIGTAAVCEEEDFAMQFPIKVSSSLSIEETLELLKAADKTLNAVGKAKKERAPVLSAVVDRLTWVRTMLQAMEHMVIPRNGVFNQNNDDPINFRPRLRQAAEQLSTAVDAATRFYDTVELGKIAPAGQDGDYGWLTCFIPELNRCFLPPAFPRKSEFLTRRHALRQLEKMSRRLYDVSTNVPHVVGDLSLIIQYLRNFCEMESCALSRSVLQLVFLPNDERIMGETLLGDILRETIKNQTGAPILYQGSPANKSDDLAELMDEFVQDTVRVYLVVMQAFGHNTARQRERIGSYFDDFANLILEADRMDQEVNTVIQQYANQHNGDTKGPPVGSHLSAFINVHTLRLIHWHFELGFRLELFAEYEYAFVWWYMREIVSKWTFSWLDQAIKYLYIEYNQDLNKMQKEKTAKTKSNKMNKMEERIKKKIANLKHLYTQGEEVIYTGMHKMCVGLQASGRIKVPEMLPGQSERLRYEHRMSFFKPLGHPLYVSYDNYKLASQIDAAQAQGATRCFSDAAMCFKTARDALSLQKEDARALALARICGQNCIVSKILASGARPDARIEFDFSDKSFPFAPTLKLT
;
A
#
# COMPACT_ATOMS: atom_id res chain seq x y z
N MET A 1 56.79 24.97 57.84
CA MET A 1 56.43 23.71 58.53
C MET A 1 54.99 23.41 58.14
N ASP A 2 54.66 23.37 56.85
CA ASP A 2 54.99 22.39 55.79
C ASP A 2 53.76 21.47 55.62
N CYS A 3 52.87 21.80 54.65
CA CYS A 3 52.71 21.13 53.34
C CYS A 3 51.82 19.87 53.46
N ALA A 4 50.79 19.56 52.67
CA ALA A 4 50.10 20.04 51.45
C ALA A 4 48.79 19.19 51.36
N GLY A 5 47.70 19.46 50.63
CA GLY A 5 47.29 20.47 49.68
C GLY A 5 45.78 20.29 49.37
N ASN A 6 45.10 21.38 49.03
CA ASN A 6 43.70 21.46 48.59
C ASN A 6 43.53 21.07 47.11
N SER A 7 42.40 20.46 46.74
CA SER A 7 41.53 20.97 45.65
C SER A 7 40.22 20.18 45.49
N ASN A 8 39.13 20.81 45.94
CA ASN A 8 37.74 20.80 45.46
C ASN A 8 37.29 19.72 44.45
N GLU A 9 36.39 18.85 44.88
CA GLU A 9 35.45 18.10 44.03
C GLU A 9 34.11 18.85 43.92
N CYS A 10 33.58 18.93 42.69
CA CYS A 10 32.27 19.48 42.36
C CYS A 10 31.12 18.61 42.90
N PRO A 11 29.94 19.19 43.20
CA PRO A 11 28.80 18.47 43.75
C PRO A 11 28.14 17.60 42.68
N GLY A 12 28.13 16.29 42.88
CA GLY A 12 27.28 15.38 42.12
C GLY A 12 25.83 15.54 42.57
N GLU A 13 24.98 16.02 41.66
CA GLU A 13 23.53 15.89 41.81
C GLU A 13 23.19 14.39 41.72
N GLY A 14 23.00 13.78 42.88
CA GLY A 14 22.49 12.43 43.00
C GLY A 14 21.06 12.39 42.48
N TYR A 15 20.82 11.56 41.47
CA TYR A 15 19.47 11.09 41.16
C TYR A 15 18.85 10.52 42.46
N PRO A 16 17.59 10.82 42.78
CA PRO A 16 16.95 10.22 43.92
C PRO A 16 16.91 8.71 43.67
N VAL A 17 17.63 7.96 44.52
CA VAL A 17 17.39 6.52 44.69
C VAL A 17 15.91 6.41 45.03
N VAL A 18 15.12 5.89 44.10
CA VAL A 18 13.76 5.45 44.40
C VAL A 18 13.95 4.34 45.43
N GLN A 19 13.75 4.66 46.70
CA GLN A 19 13.52 3.65 47.72
C GLN A 19 12.32 2.85 47.20
N GLU A 20 12.55 1.60 46.81
CA GLU A 20 11.47 0.64 46.63
C GLU A 20 10.65 0.70 47.91
N ALA A 21 9.46 1.29 47.83
CA ALA A 21 8.49 1.20 48.91
C ALA A 21 8.21 -0.30 49.07
N GLN A 22 8.78 -0.92 50.11
CA GLN A 22 8.39 -2.25 50.53
C GLN A 22 6.93 -2.16 50.95
N TYR A 23 6.03 -2.38 50.00
CA TYR A 23 4.63 -2.68 50.28
C TYR A 23 4.62 -3.99 51.05
N VAL A 24 4.47 -3.91 52.37
CA VAL A 24 4.10 -5.06 53.19
C VAL A 24 2.61 -5.28 52.94
N GLU A 25 2.30 -6.09 51.93
CA GLU A 25 0.93 -6.45 51.60
C GLU A 25 0.41 -7.43 52.66
N GLU A 26 -0.48 -6.96 53.54
CA GLU A 26 -1.16 -7.81 54.52
C GLU A 26 -2.23 -8.64 53.79
N ARG A 27 -1.95 -9.93 53.55
CA ARG A 27 -2.84 -10.84 52.81
C ARG A 27 -3.74 -11.61 53.78
N THR A 28 -5.05 -11.52 53.56
CA THR A 28 -6.06 -12.33 54.28
C THR A 28 -6.61 -13.39 53.31
N ASP A 29 -6.63 -14.66 53.74
CA ASP A 29 -7.22 -15.75 52.97
C ASP A 29 -8.75 -15.74 53.11
N ILE A 30 -9.45 -15.63 51.97
CA ILE A 30 -10.93 -15.59 51.88
C ILE A 30 -11.52 -16.79 51.12
N THR A 31 -10.73 -17.85 50.92
CA THR A 31 -11.12 -18.97 50.04
C THR A 31 -12.41 -19.65 50.51
N ASP A 32 -12.53 -19.97 51.80
CA ASP A 32 -13.72 -20.65 52.35
C ASP A 32 -14.96 -19.76 52.31
N GLU A 33 -14.83 -18.48 52.67
CA GLU A 33 -15.92 -17.49 52.62
C GLU A 33 -16.45 -17.31 51.19
N PHE A 34 -15.55 -17.27 50.20
CA PHE A 34 -15.91 -17.13 48.79
C PHE A 34 -16.63 -18.38 48.24
N LEU A 35 -16.15 -19.59 48.59
CA LEU A 35 -16.80 -20.84 48.18
C LEU A 35 -18.18 -21.01 48.84
N GLU A 36 -18.35 -20.59 50.08
CA GLU A 36 -19.67 -20.57 50.74
C GLU A 36 -20.63 -19.61 50.03
N ALA A 37 -20.21 -18.38 49.74
CA ALA A 37 -21.04 -17.40 49.05
C ALA A 37 -21.47 -17.85 47.64
N THR A 38 -20.54 -18.45 46.87
CA THR A 38 -20.82 -18.94 45.51
C THR A 38 -21.76 -20.14 45.47
N SER A 39 -21.85 -20.93 46.55
CA SER A 39 -22.81 -22.04 46.66
C SER A 39 -24.28 -21.60 46.64
N GLY A 40 -24.55 -20.31 46.89
CA GLY A 40 -25.88 -19.72 46.80
C GLY A 40 -26.37 -19.42 45.38
N LEU A 41 -25.51 -19.52 44.35
CA LEU A 41 -25.87 -19.23 42.96
C LEU A 41 -26.55 -20.42 42.27
N ALA A 42 -27.63 -20.16 41.54
CA ALA A 42 -28.28 -21.17 40.71
C ALA A 42 -27.56 -21.35 39.35
N THR A 43 -27.81 -22.49 38.68
CA THR A 43 -27.27 -22.73 37.34
C THR A 43 -27.77 -21.68 36.35
N GLY A 44 -26.83 -20.96 35.72
CA GLY A 44 -27.12 -19.88 34.78
C GLY A 44 -27.07 -18.48 35.39
N GLU A 45 -26.87 -18.37 36.70
CA GLU A 45 -26.60 -17.09 37.37
C GLU A 45 -25.10 -16.76 37.33
N MET A 46 -24.79 -15.49 37.12
CA MET A 46 -23.42 -14.96 37.10
C MET A 46 -23.40 -13.66 37.90
N VAL A 47 -22.44 -13.53 38.81
CA VAL A 47 -22.18 -12.27 39.51
C VAL A 47 -21.10 -11.52 38.74
N SER A 48 -21.44 -10.33 38.24
CA SER A 48 -20.52 -9.43 37.56
C SER A 48 -20.79 -7.99 37.97
N ALA A 49 -19.85 -7.09 37.67
CA ALA A 49 -20.10 -5.67 37.79
C ALA A 49 -21.21 -5.21 36.81
N GLU A 50 -21.93 -4.14 37.14
CA GLU A 50 -23.04 -3.63 36.31
C GLU A 50 -22.60 -3.18 34.91
N ASN A 51 -21.34 -2.79 34.76
CA ASN A 51 -20.74 -2.34 33.50
C ASN A 51 -20.00 -3.45 32.74
N PHE A 52 -19.95 -4.67 33.26
CA PHE A 52 -19.26 -5.77 32.60
C PHE A 52 -20.13 -6.38 31.49
N SER A 53 -19.55 -6.56 30.30
CA SER A 53 -20.22 -7.20 29.17
C SER A 53 -19.68 -8.61 28.94
N LEU A 54 -20.57 -9.56 28.68
CA LEU A 54 -20.18 -10.91 28.25
C LEU A 54 -19.36 -10.91 26.93
N LEU A 55 -19.44 -9.84 26.14
CA LEU A 55 -18.56 -9.67 24.97
C LEU A 55 -17.09 -9.51 25.37
N GLU A 56 -16.80 -8.83 26.48
CA GLU A 56 -15.44 -8.65 27.00
C GLU A 56 -14.89 -9.98 27.53
N ALA A 57 -15.75 -10.82 28.11
CA ALA A 57 -15.40 -12.16 28.56
C ALA A 57 -14.92 -13.08 27.43
N MET A 58 -15.29 -12.81 26.17
CA MET A 58 -14.84 -13.61 25.02
C MET A 58 -13.33 -13.53 24.76
N SER A 59 -12.66 -12.51 25.30
CA SER A 59 -11.20 -12.33 25.21
C SER A 59 -10.46 -12.83 26.46
N ALA A 60 -11.17 -13.41 27.43
CA ALA A 60 -10.57 -13.91 28.66
C ALA A 60 -9.69 -15.15 28.40
N ILE A 61 -8.69 -15.32 29.26
CA ILE A 61 -7.74 -16.44 29.22
C ILE A 61 -8.13 -17.44 30.28
N GLU A 62 -8.03 -18.73 29.94
CA GLU A 62 -8.19 -19.81 30.90
C GLU A 62 -6.82 -20.25 31.41
N LEU A 63 -6.57 -20.05 32.71
CA LEU A 63 -5.38 -20.57 33.38
C LEU A 63 -5.42 -22.10 33.39
N MET A 64 -4.25 -22.74 33.35
CA MET A 64 -4.10 -24.20 33.29
C MET A 64 -4.61 -24.87 32.00
N ASP A 65 -5.13 -24.12 31.02
CA ASP A 65 -5.39 -24.64 29.67
C ASP A 65 -4.10 -24.54 28.82
N PRO A 66 -3.53 -25.65 28.32
CA PRO A 66 -2.27 -25.62 27.55
C PRO A 66 -2.31 -24.81 26.24
N LYS A 67 -3.50 -24.45 25.75
CA LYS A 67 -3.71 -23.63 24.54
C LYS A 67 -4.01 -22.16 24.86
N MET A 68 -4.30 -21.78 26.09
CA MET A 68 -4.58 -20.38 26.45
C MET A 68 -3.58 -19.83 27.47
N ASP A 69 -2.99 -20.71 28.28
CA ASP A 69 -2.00 -20.36 29.29
C ASP A 69 -0.57 -20.61 28.79
N GLY A 70 0.13 -19.52 28.44
CA GLY A 70 1.54 -19.54 28.06
C GLY A 70 2.47 -20.09 29.15
N GLY A 71 2.06 -20.01 30.43
CA GLY A 71 2.78 -20.49 31.61
C GLY A 71 2.67 -22.00 31.86
N CYS A 72 1.76 -22.70 31.18
CA CYS A 72 1.63 -24.16 31.27
C CYS A 72 2.86 -24.93 30.74
N ILE A 73 3.70 -24.29 29.92
CA ILE A 73 4.97 -24.88 29.46
C ILE A 73 6.10 -24.23 30.24
N LYS A 74 6.92 -25.07 30.87
CA LYS A 74 8.08 -24.61 31.62
C LYS A 74 9.05 -23.84 30.70
N LEU A 75 9.25 -22.56 31.01
CA LEU A 75 10.30 -21.76 30.40
C LEU A 75 11.65 -22.44 30.66
N LYS A 76 12.43 -22.64 29.60
CA LYS A 76 13.84 -23.01 29.78
C LYS A 76 14.58 -21.75 30.22
N GLU A 77 15.52 -21.89 31.15
CA GLU A 77 16.45 -20.80 31.43
C GLU A 77 17.26 -20.53 30.16
N HIS A 78 17.33 -19.25 29.79
CA HIS A 78 18.05 -18.76 28.63
C HIS A 78 19.18 -17.84 29.10
N PRO A 79 20.36 -17.89 28.47
CA PRO A 79 21.47 -17.02 28.85
C PRO A 79 21.12 -15.55 28.58
N THR A 80 21.58 -14.67 29.46
CA THR A 80 21.56 -13.22 29.24
C THR A 80 22.61 -12.83 28.20
N VAL A 81 22.55 -11.59 27.70
CA VAL A 81 23.59 -11.08 26.78
C VAL A 81 24.95 -11.17 27.46
N GLU A 82 25.01 -10.82 28.75
CA GLU A 82 26.20 -10.89 29.62
C GLU A 82 26.75 -12.31 29.77
N ASP A 83 25.89 -13.32 29.92
CA ASP A 83 26.29 -14.73 29.98
C ASP A 83 26.92 -15.19 28.66
N VAL A 84 26.32 -14.80 27.54
CA VAL A 84 26.82 -15.09 26.19
C VAL A 84 28.22 -14.51 25.94
N ILE A 85 28.52 -13.39 26.57
CA ILE A 85 29.81 -12.71 26.49
C ILE A 85 30.85 -13.42 27.36
N ALA A 86 30.48 -13.80 28.58
CA ALA A 86 31.35 -14.54 29.50
C ALA A 86 31.74 -15.91 28.92
N ASP A 87 30.82 -16.55 28.19
CA ASP A 87 31.03 -17.83 27.51
C ASP A 87 31.78 -17.69 26.16
N GLY A 88 32.08 -16.48 25.71
CA GLY A 88 32.89 -16.22 24.53
C GLY A 88 32.25 -16.62 23.20
N TRP A 89 30.92 -16.60 23.09
CA TRP A 89 30.19 -17.05 21.88
C TRP A 89 30.64 -16.33 20.61
N LEU A 90 31.05 -15.06 20.72
CA LEU A 90 31.51 -14.24 19.59
C LEU A 90 32.95 -14.57 19.13
N HIS A 91 33.82 -15.05 20.03
CA HIS A 91 35.23 -15.35 19.74
C HIS A 91 35.42 -16.63 18.90
N GLY A 92 34.46 -17.57 18.98
CA GLY A 92 34.50 -18.85 18.28
C GLY A 92 33.68 -18.89 16.98
N MET A 93 32.99 -17.80 16.63
CA MET A 93 32.04 -17.80 15.51
C MET A 93 32.77 -17.75 14.16
N GLY A 94 32.55 -18.78 13.32
CA GLY A 94 33.07 -18.83 11.96
C GLY A 94 32.43 -17.78 11.05
N ASP A 95 33.13 -17.36 9.99
CA ASP A 95 32.61 -16.37 9.03
C ASP A 95 31.30 -16.81 8.37
N ASP A 96 31.15 -18.12 8.13
CA ASP A 96 29.96 -18.75 7.59
C ASP A 96 28.77 -18.66 8.55
N GLU A 97 29.02 -18.80 9.86
CA GLU A 97 28.02 -18.62 10.90
C GLU A 97 27.65 -17.14 11.09
N VAL A 98 28.61 -16.22 10.98
CA VAL A 98 28.33 -14.77 10.96
C VAL A 98 27.40 -14.43 9.80
N LEU A 99 27.71 -14.87 8.58
CA LEU A 99 26.86 -14.63 7.42
C LEU A 99 25.46 -15.23 7.60
N ALA A 100 25.37 -16.47 8.08
CA ALA A 100 24.09 -17.11 8.35
C ALA A 100 23.26 -16.38 9.41
N THR A 101 23.91 -15.86 10.45
CA THR A 101 23.29 -15.05 11.52
C THR A 101 22.77 -13.73 10.98
N VAL A 102 23.54 -13.04 10.13
CA VAL A 102 23.10 -11.80 9.48
C VAL A 102 21.89 -12.07 8.58
N ASP A 103 21.95 -13.12 7.74
CA ASP A 103 20.85 -13.49 6.84
C ASP A 103 19.58 -13.90 7.61
N ALA A 104 19.70 -14.66 8.69
CA ALA A 104 18.58 -15.01 9.57
C ALA A 104 17.98 -13.78 10.26
N THR A 105 18.82 -12.82 10.66
CA THR A 105 18.38 -11.57 11.30
C THR A 105 17.59 -10.71 10.32
N LEU A 106 18.07 -10.57 9.08
CA LEU A 106 17.32 -9.90 8.00
C LEU A 106 16.03 -10.65 7.65
N ALA A 107 16.03 -11.98 7.74
CA ALA A 107 14.82 -12.77 7.53
C ALA A 107 13.78 -12.58 8.63
N CYS A 108 14.21 -12.41 9.88
CA CYS A 108 13.35 -12.04 10.99
C CYS A 108 12.76 -10.63 10.82
N LEU A 109 13.56 -9.66 10.35
CA LEU A 109 13.07 -8.32 10.00
C LEU A 109 11.96 -8.38 8.94
N MET A 110 12.14 -9.18 7.89
CA MET A 110 11.10 -9.35 6.86
C MET A 110 9.86 -10.09 7.38
N SER A 111 10.04 -11.09 8.25
CA SER A 111 8.90 -11.79 8.88
C SER A 111 8.07 -10.83 9.74
N TRP A 112 8.70 -9.89 10.45
CA TRP A 112 7.99 -8.81 11.16
C TRP A 112 7.24 -7.88 10.21
N LEU A 113 7.85 -7.51 9.08
CA LEU A 113 7.20 -6.70 8.04
C LEU A 113 6.02 -7.40 7.33
N GLU A 114 5.93 -8.73 7.42
CA GLU A 114 4.79 -9.53 6.94
C GLU A 114 3.72 -9.79 8.02
N GLY A 115 3.86 -9.16 9.20
CA GLY A 115 2.83 -9.16 10.25
C GLY A 115 3.13 -10.04 11.47
N ALA A 116 4.25 -10.78 11.48
CA ALA A 116 4.66 -11.51 12.68
C ALA A 116 5.07 -10.55 13.80
N PHE A 117 5.04 -11.01 15.05
CA PHE A 117 5.39 -10.16 16.20
C PHE A 117 6.91 -9.99 16.34
N ILE A 118 7.40 -8.76 16.55
CA ILE A 118 8.86 -8.49 16.62
C ILE A 118 9.56 -9.27 17.74
N ALA A 119 8.87 -9.52 18.85
CA ALA A 119 9.41 -10.29 19.97
C ALA A 119 9.61 -11.77 19.62
N GLN A 120 8.82 -12.30 18.67
CA GLN A 120 8.92 -13.65 18.15
C GLN A 120 9.85 -13.77 16.94
N THR A 121 10.22 -12.66 16.30
CA THR A 121 11.11 -12.65 15.13
C THR A 121 12.46 -12.08 15.53
N LEU A 122 12.68 -10.78 15.32
CA LEU A 122 13.99 -10.14 15.42
C LEU A 122 14.61 -10.26 16.80
N HIS A 123 13.80 -10.12 17.86
CA HIS A 123 14.30 -10.19 19.22
C HIS A 123 14.47 -11.62 19.74
N THR A 124 14.25 -12.66 18.92
CA THR A 124 14.75 -14.01 19.25
C THR A 124 16.27 -14.11 19.04
N ASN A 125 16.85 -13.22 18.23
CA ASN A 125 18.29 -13.02 18.20
C ASN A 125 18.68 -12.18 19.42
N LEU A 126 19.33 -12.84 20.39
CA LEU A 126 19.77 -12.21 21.64
C LEU A 126 20.68 -11.00 21.41
N LEU A 127 21.46 -10.97 20.32
CA LEU A 127 22.36 -9.85 20.02
C LEU A 127 21.64 -8.58 19.57
N MET A 128 20.34 -8.69 19.21
CA MET A 128 19.52 -7.57 18.73
C MET A 128 18.67 -6.95 19.84
N THR A 129 18.72 -7.47 21.08
CA THR A 129 17.88 -6.98 22.18
C THR A 129 18.42 -5.69 22.80
N ASP A 130 19.75 -5.59 22.96
CA ASP A 130 20.41 -4.41 23.52
C ASP A 130 21.77 -4.16 22.81
N PRO A 131 21.81 -3.20 21.86
CA PRO A 131 23.04 -2.84 21.15
C PRO A 131 24.14 -2.29 22.06
N ASP A 132 23.77 -1.56 23.12
CA ASP A 132 24.72 -0.87 24.00
C ASP A 132 25.45 -1.88 24.90
N VAL A 133 24.71 -2.85 25.44
CA VAL A 133 25.29 -3.99 26.18
C VAL A 133 26.23 -4.79 25.29
N LEU A 134 25.84 -5.05 24.03
CA LEU A 134 26.69 -5.74 23.05
C LEU A 134 27.98 -4.95 22.73
N THR A 135 27.91 -3.62 22.65
CA THR A 135 29.08 -2.76 22.44
C THR A 135 30.03 -2.83 23.62
N ALA A 136 29.53 -2.58 24.84
CA ALA A 136 30.35 -2.61 26.06
C ALA A 136 31.06 -3.96 26.22
N ALA A 137 30.37 -5.03 25.87
CA ALA A 137 30.89 -6.38 25.87
C ALA A 137 32.05 -6.61 24.91
N CYS A 138 31.92 -6.14 23.67
CA CYS A 138 32.97 -6.24 22.67
C CYS A 138 34.20 -5.40 23.08
N GLU A 139 33.99 -4.24 23.73
CA GLU A 139 35.07 -3.35 24.18
C GLU A 139 35.82 -3.88 25.41
N CYS A 140 35.14 -4.60 26.30
CA CYS A 140 35.75 -5.22 27.48
C CYS A 140 36.65 -6.42 27.15
N GLN A 141 36.62 -6.90 25.92
CA GLN A 141 37.43 -8.03 25.46
C GLN A 141 38.73 -7.52 24.80
N PRO A 142 39.92 -8.03 25.21
CA PRO A 142 41.17 -7.59 24.63
C PRO A 142 41.29 -8.08 23.17
N GLU A 143 41.21 -7.15 22.20
CA GLU A 143 41.35 -7.42 20.75
C GLU A 143 42.78 -7.88 20.36
N LYS A 144 43.19 -9.08 20.78
CA LYS A 144 44.55 -9.60 20.60
C LYS A 144 44.80 -10.22 19.22
N GLU A 145 43.80 -10.82 18.55
CA GLU A 145 43.98 -11.46 17.22
C GLU A 145 42.96 -10.98 16.16
N GLU A 146 43.30 -11.12 14.87
CA GLU A 146 42.47 -10.72 13.72
C GLU A 146 41.12 -11.48 13.65
N LYS A 147 41.09 -12.72 14.14
CA LYS A 147 39.88 -13.57 14.18
C LYS A 147 38.85 -13.08 15.20
N ASP A 148 39.29 -12.32 16.21
CA ASP A 148 38.44 -11.84 17.30
C ASP A 148 37.68 -10.55 16.94
N ARG A 149 38.12 -9.83 15.91
CA ARG A 149 37.56 -8.50 15.56
C ARG A 149 36.38 -8.55 14.59
N VAL A 150 36.25 -9.62 13.81
CA VAL A 150 35.29 -9.68 12.69
C VAL A 150 33.86 -9.93 13.19
N PRO A 151 33.56 -10.99 13.96
CA PRO A 151 32.20 -11.27 14.41
C PRO A 151 31.65 -10.16 15.31
N GLY A 152 32.39 -9.75 16.34
CA GLY A 152 32.00 -8.71 17.28
C GLY A 152 31.66 -7.39 16.59
N ARG A 153 32.61 -6.80 15.85
CA ARG A 153 32.36 -5.52 15.15
C ARG A 153 31.23 -5.60 14.13
N THR A 154 31.09 -6.72 13.43
CA THR A 154 30.01 -6.93 12.44
C THR A 154 28.64 -6.94 13.12
N LEU A 155 28.49 -7.74 14.18
CA LEU A 155 27.22 -7.94 14.86
C LEU A 155 26.84 -6.73 15.71
N THR A 156 27.81 -6.04 16.32
CA THR A 156 27.60 -4.75 16.99
C THR A 156 27.11 -3.69 16.01
N ALA A 157 27.78 -3.53 14.87
CA ALA A 157 27.36 -2.57 13.84
C ALA A 157 25.96 -2.90 13.29
N LEU A 158 25.68 -4.19 13.07
CA LEU A 158 24.35 -4.66 12.67
C LEU A 158 23.29 -4.33 13.71
N SER A 159 23.56 -4.57 15.00
CA SER A 159 22.62 -4.35 16.10
C SER A 159 22.23 -2.88 16.22
N HIS A 160 23.20 -1.96 16.24
CA HIS A 160 22.91 -0.52 16.23
C HIS A 160 22.17 -0.07 14.96
N GLY A 161 22.60 -0.56 13.78
CA GLY A 161 21.96 -0.24 12.51
C GLY A 161 20.49 -0.68 12.44
N LEU A 162 20.20 -1.89 12.90
CA LEU A 162 18.84 -2.42 12.94
C LEU A 162 18.00 -1.75 14.02
N ALA A 163 18.55 -1.41 15.19
CA ALA A 163 17.81 -0.68 16.23
C ALA A 163 17.25 0.65 15.72
N HIS A 164 18.05 1.43 14.97
CA HIS A 164 17.57 2.65 14.31
C HIS A 164 16.55 2.34 13.21
N LEU A 165 16.85 1.36 12.35
CA LEU A 165 15.99 1.01 11.22
C LEU A 165 14.59 0.55 11.67
N VAL A 166 14.49 -0.33 12.67
CA VAL A 166 13.18 -0.80 13.15
C VAL A 166 12.36 0.29 13.83
N VAL A 167 13.02 1.22 14.55
CA VAL A 167 12.35 2.38 15.13
C VAL A 167 11.81 3.30 14.03
N LEU A 168 12.57 3.53 12.97
CA LEU A 168 12.13 4.31 11.81
C LEU A 168 10.99 3.62 11.05
N ILE A 169 11.08 2.30 10.83
CA ILE A 169 10.02 1.49 10.20
C ILE A 169 8.73 1.59 11.00
N ARG A 170 8.79 1.36 12.31
CA ARG A 170 7.63 1.46 13.20
C ARG A 170 7.01 2.85 13.15
N HIS A 171 7.84 3.90 13.25
CA HIS A 171 7.37 5.28 13.14
C HIS A 171 6.70 5.55 11.79
N THR A 172 7.31 5.11 10.69
CA THR A 172 6.78 5.28 9.33
C THR A 172 5.42 4.63 9.16
N ILE A 173 5.27 3.36 9.58
CA ILE A 173 4.02 2.62 9.45
C ILE A 173 2.93 3.22 10.36
N GLY A 174 3.30 3.61 11.59
CA GLY A 174 2.39 4.25 12.53
C GLY A 174 1.87 5.59 12.02
N THR A 175 2.74 6.45 11.51
CA THR A 175 2.36 7.76 10.95
C THR A 175 1.48 7.62 9.70
N ALA A 176 1.70 6.58 8.88
CA ALA A 176 0.86 6.29 7.72
C ALA A 176 -0.56 5.79 8.09
N ALA A 177 -0.84 5.52 9.37
CA ALA A 177 -2.11 5.02 9.89
C ALA A 177 -2.56 3.69 9.26
N VAL A 178 -1.60 2.81 8.99
CA VAL A 178 -1.88 1.44 8.52
C VAL A 178 -2.58 0.63 9.63
N CYS A 179 -3.42 -0.34 9.26
CA CYS A 179 -4.22 -1.12 10.21
C CYS A 179 -3.35 -2.01 11.10
N GLU A 180 -3.30 -1.69 12.41
CA GLU A 180 -2.59 -2.48 13.41
C GLU A 180 -3.19 -3.89 13.56
N GLU A 181 -2.34 -4.87 13.86
CA GLU A 181 -2.70 -6.29 14.06
C GLU A 181 -3.36 -6.99 12.85
N GLU A 182 -3.50 -6.29 11.73
CA GLU A 182 -3.93 -6.81 10.43
C GLU A 182 -2.79 -6.76 9.42
N ASP A 183 -2.23 -5.57 9.18
CA ASP A 183 -1.13 -5.35 8.23
C ASP A 183 0.25 -5.44 8.90
N PHE A 184 0.32 -5.07 10.19
CA PHE A 184 1.59 -4.94 10.90
C PHE A 184 1.40 -4.96 12.42
N ALA A 185 2.33 -5.62 13.12
CA ALA A 185 2.38 -5.62 14.58
C ALA A 185 3.28 -4.48 15.09
N MET A 186 2.65 -3.41 15.62
CA MET A 186 3.32 -2.17 16.02
C MET A 186 4.05 -2.26 17.37
N GLN A 187 3.60 -3.15 18.25
CA GLN A 187 4.01 -3.14 19.66
C GLN A 187 5.47 -3.60 19.83
N PHE A 188 6.24 -2.84 20.61
CA PHE A 188 7.59 -3.21 21.06
C PHE A 188 7.51 -3.56 22.55
N PRO A 189 7.39 -4.85 22.91
CA PRO A 189 7.37 -5.24 24.31
C PRO A 189 8.75 -5.09 24.96
N ILE A 190 9.81 -5.06 24.14
CA ILE A 190 11.19 -4.83 24.55
C ILE A 190 11.60 -3.45 24.06
N LYS A 191 12.25 -2.67 24.92
CA LYS A 191 12.75 -1.35 24.55
C LYS A 191 13.83 -1.52 23.48
N VAL A 192 13.58 -0.93 22.31
CA VAL A 192 14.58 -0.83 21.23
C VAL A 192 15.15 0.58 21.21
N SER A 193 16.43 0.71 21.53
CA SER A 193 17.17 1.97 21.47
C SER A 193 18.65 1.71 21.19
N SER A 194 19.32 2.72 20.66
CA SER A 194 20.76 2.78 20.49
C SER A 194 21.25 4.06 21.17
N SER A 195 22.33 3.99 21.94
CA SER A 195 23.01 5.18 22.48
C SER A 195 23.67 6.04 21.40
N LEU A 196 24.11 5.41 20.30
CA LEU A 196 24.72 6.09 19.16
C LEU A 196 23.68 6.84 18.33
N SER A 197 24.05 8.01 17.83
CA SER A 197 23.33 8.73 16.78
C SER A 197 23.31 7.92 15.48
N ILE A 198 22.46 8.32 14.53
CA ILE A 198 22.42 7.69 13.22
C ILE A 198 23.76 7.91 12.51
N GLU A 199 24.34 9.10 12.59
CA GLU A 199 25.64 9.42 11.99
C GLU A 199 26.76 8.52 12.53
N GLU A 200 26.88 8.38 13.86
CA GLU A 200 27.86 7.49 14.49
C GLU A 200 27.64 6.02 14.09
N THR A 201 26.38 5.59 14.00
CA THR A 201 26.03 4.23 13.56
C THR A 201 26.45 3.99 12.10
N LEU A 202 26.26 4.97 11.21
CA LEU A 202 26.71 4.89 9.82
C LEU A 202 28.24 4.82 9.72
N GLU A 203 28.97 5.51 10.59
CA GLU A 203 30.43 5.40 10.69
C GLU A 203 30.87 4.03 11.19
N LEU A 204 30.18 3.47 12.19
CA LEU A 204 30.42 2.14 12.73
C LEU A 204 30.22 1.05 11.66
N LEU A 205 29.12 1.11 10.90
CA LEU A 205 28.86 0.22 9.76
C LEU A 205 29.97 0.31 8.70
N LYS A 206 30.43 1.53 8.35
CA LYS A 206 31.56 1.71 7.42
C LYS A 206 32.87 1.17 7.99
N ALA A 207 33.09 1.27 9.30
CA ALA A 207 34.28 0.73 9.95
C ALA A 207 34.29 -0.80 9.93
N ALA A 208 33.13 -1.43 10.13
CA ALA A 208 32.95 -2.87 9.96
C ALA A 208 33.24 -3.30 8.51
N ASP A 209 32.67 -2.61 7.51
CA ASP A 209 32.95 -2.87 6.09
C ASP A 209 34.45 -2.81 5.76
N LYS A 210 35.14 -1.78 6.25
CA LYS A 210 36.59 -1.63 6.06
C LYS A 210 37.37 -2.78 6.69
N THR A 211 36.97 -3.20 7.88
CA THR A 211 37.60 -4.31 8.61
C THR A 211 37.45 -5.62 7.82
N LEU A 212 36.22 -5.96 7.41
CA LEU A 212 35.91 -7.15 6.61
C LEU A 212 36.72 -7.19 5.31
N ASN A 213 36.79 -6.07 4.59
CA ASN A 213 37.54 -5.96 3.35
C ASN A 213 39.06 -6.09 3.56
N ALA A 214 39.61 -5.53 4.65
CA ALA A 214 41.03 -5.66 4.96
C ALA A 214 41.40 -7.12 5.26
N VAL A 215 40.58 -7.81 6.06
CA VAL A 215 40.76 -9.23 6.38
C VAL A 215 40.61 -10.09 5.13
N GLY A 216 39.61 -9.84 4.28
CA GLY A 216 39.42 -10.56 3.02
C GLY A 216 40.59 -10.39 2.03
N LYS A 217 41.21 -9.19 2.00
CA LYS A 217 42.43 -8.95 1.21
C LYS A 217 43.64 -9.69 1.75
N ALA A 218 43.78 -9.76 3.08
CA ALA A 218 44.85 -10.50 3.73
C ALA A 218 44.70 -12.02 3.56
N LYS A 219 43.47 -12.54 3.63
CA LYS A 219 43.12 -13.97 3.57
C LYS A 219 42.12 -14.23 2.45
N LYS A 220 42.64 -14.49 1.24
CA LYS A 220 41.84 -14.67 0.02
C LYS A 220 40.79 -15.78 0.09
N GLU A 221 41.02 -16.82 0.89
CA GLU A 221 40.07 -17.93 1.09
C GLU A 221 38.78 -17.51 1.81
N ARG A 222 38.88 -16.51 2.71
CA ARG A 222 37.74 -15.96 3.47
C ARG A 222 36.98 -14.88 2.69
N ALA A 223 37.61 -14.32 1.65
CA ALA A 223 37.09 -13.17 0.92
C ALA A 223 35.66 -13.34 0.37
N PRO A 224 35.24 -14.51 -0.17
CA PRO A 224 33.87 -14.68 -0.68
C PRO A 224 32.81 -14.48 0.40
N VAL A 225 32.97 -15.11 1.57
CA VAL A 225 32.03 -15.03 2.68
C VAL A 225 32.02 -13.63 3.28
N LEU A 226 33.20 -13.04 3.52
CA LEU A 226 33.32 -11.68 4.07
C LEU A 226 32.73 -10.63 3.13
N SER A 227 32.91 -10.78 1.81
CA SER A 227 32.28 -9.90 0.82
C SER A 227 30.76 -10.01 0.84
N ALA A 228 30.21 -11.21 1.05
CA ALA A 228 28.77 -11.39 1.20
C ALA A 228 28.24 -10.68 2.45
N VAL A 229 28.97 -10.73 3.57
CA VAL A 229 28.63 -9.97 4.80
C VAL A 229 28.66 -8.46 4.56
N VAL A 230 29.69 -7.95 3.87
CA VAL A 230 29.79 -6.53 3.48
C VAL A 230 28.58 -6.08 2.67
N ASP A 231 28.06 -6.92 1.77
CA ASP A 231 26.85 -6.59 1.01
C ASP A 231 25.63 -6.40 1.94
N ARG A 232 25.48 -7.19 3.01
CA ARG A 232 24.37 -7.06 3.97
C ARG A 232 24.52 -5.79 4.83
N LEU A 233 25.71 -5.52 5.34
CA LEU A 233 25.98 -4.29 6.09
C LEU A 233 25.80 -3.04 5.23
N THR A 234 26.24 -3.13 3.96
CA THR A 234 26.01 -2.07 2.97
C THR A 234 24.54 -1.81 2.78
N TRP A 235 23.71 -2.86 2.66
CA TRP A 235 22.26 -2.71 2.56
C TRP A 235 21.65 -2.04 3.80
N VAL A 236 22.01 -2.48 5.02
CA VAL A 236 21.48 -1.85 6.25
C VAL A 236 21.85 -0.38 6.29
N ARG A 237 23.12 -0.05 5.99
CA ARG A 237 23.62 1.32 5.96
C ARG A 237 22.88 2.18 4.94
N THR A 238 22.77 1.74 3.69
CA THR A 238 22.14 2.54 2.63
C THR A 238 20.62 2.61 2.77
N MET A 239 19.98 1.56 3.31
CA MET A 239 18.56 1.58 3.64
C MET A 239 18.25 2.59 4.75
N LEU A 240 19.07 2.63 5.80
CA LEU A 240 18.93 3.61 6.88
C LEU A 240 19.03 5.05 6.34
N GLN A 241 20.06 5.33 5.53
CA GLN A 241 20.24 6.66 4.90
C GLN A 241 19.10 7.01 3.94
N ALA A 242 18.59 6.04 3.18
CA ALA A 242 17.46 6.24 2.28
C ALA A 242 16.19 6.62 3.04
N MET A 243 15.90 5.93 4.15
CA MET A 243 14.74 6.22 5.00
C MET A 243 14.80 7.64 5.57
N GLU A 244 15.96 8.12 6.05
CA GLU A 244 16.15 9.51 6.51
C GLU A 244 15.88 10.57 5.42
N HIS A 245 16.02 10.19 4.15
CA HIS A 245 15.73 11.07 3.02
C HIS A 245 14.26 11.01 2.60
N MET A 246 13.57 9.90 2.82
CA MET A 246 12.19 9.69 2.33
C MET A 246 11.13 10.09 3.35
N VAL A 247 11.38 9.89 4.65
CA VAL A 247 10.39 10.09 5.71
C VAL A 247 10.95 10.95 6.84
N ILE A 248 10.06 11.55 7.63
CA ILE A 248 10.42 12.43 8.74
C ILE A 248 11.17 11.63 9.81
N PRO A 249 12.37 12.06 10.22
CA PRO A 249 13.08 11.43 11.33
C PRO A 249 12.32 11.63 12.65
N ARG A 250 12.29 10.61 13.51
CA ARG A 250 11.61 10.63 14.82
C ARG A 250 11.99 11.84 15.68
N ASN A 251 13.26 12.28 15.64
CA ASN A 251 13.76 13.42 16.42
C ASN A 251 13.21 14.78 15.93
N GLY A 252 12.73 14.86 14.68
CA GLY A 252 12.11 16.08 14.14
C GLY A 252 10.73 16.37 14.73
N VAL A 253 10.07 15.38 15.32
CA VAL A 253 8.71 15.48 15.87
C VAL A 253 8.71 15.97 17.33
N PHE A 254 9.78 15.71 18.09
CA PHE A 254 9.84 16.03 19.54
C PHE A 254 10.77 17.19 19.91
N ASN A 255 11.60 17.70 18.98
CA ASN A 255 12.57 18.77 19.24
C ASN A 255 12.10 20.18 18.83
N GLN A 256 10.83 20.34 18.42
CA GLN A 256 10.27 21.66 18.11
C GLN A 256 9.21 22.01 19.15
N ASN A 257 9.25 23.25 19.66
CA ASN A 257 8.15 23.81 20.44
C ASN A 257 6.85 23.59 19.64
N ASN A 258 5.82 23.07 20.31
CA ASN A 258 4.60 22.44 19.76
C ASN A 258 3.76 23.23 18.72
N ASP A 259 4.20 24.38 18.20
CA ASP A 259 3.41 25.25 17.31
C ASP A 259 4.00 25.47 15.91
N ASP A 260 5.24 25.05 15.60
CA ASP A 260 5.80 25.21 14.25
C ASP A 260 5.51 23.98 13.37
N PRO A 261 4.92 24.15 12.17
CA PRO A 261 4.64 23.03 11.27
C PRO A 261 5.94 22.38 10.77
N ILE A 262 6.05 21.06 10.91
CA ILE A 262 7.19 20.27 10.41
C ILE A 262 7.24 20.35 8.88
N ASN A 263 8.01 21.30 8.36
CA ASN A 263 8.23 21.51 6.92
C ASN A 263 9.27 20.54 6.37
N PHE A 264 8.95 19.25 6.42
CA PHE A 264 9.79 18.19 5.87
C PHE A 264 9.57 18.05 4.36
N ARG A 265 10.66 17.89 3.62
CA ARG A 265 10.64 17.64 2.18
C ARG A 265 11.44 16.37 1.86
N PRO A 266 10.80 15.35 1.27
CA PRO A 266 11.49 14.15 0.82
C PRO A 266 12.62 14.49 -0.17
N ARG A 267 13.83 14.00 0.12
CA ARG A 267 15.04 14.16 -0.69
C ARG A 267 15.20 12.98 -1.63
N LEU A 268 14.27 12.83 -2.57
CA LEU A 268 14.13 11.62 -3.39
C LEU A 268 15.35 11.33 -4.28
N ARG A 269 16.09 12.35 -4.73
CA ARG A 269 17.32 12.14 -5.49
C ARG A 269 18.40 11.45 -4.64
N GLN A 270 18.63 11.95 -3.43
CA GLN A 270 19.59 11.37 -2.50
C GLN A 270 19.12 9.98 -2.05
N ALA A 271 17.81 9.80 -1.82
CA ALA A 271 17.23 8.49 -1.54
C ALA A 271 17.50 7.49 -2.68
N ALA A 272 17.29 7.90 -3.94
CA ALA A 272 17.54 7.06 -5.11
C ALA A 272 19.01 6.64 -5.23
N GLU A 273 19.97 7.52 -4.93
CA GLU A 273 21.39 7.18 -4.91
C GLU A 273 21.72 6.09 -3.88
N GLN A 274 21.15 6.20 -2.67
CA GLN A 274 21.33 5.18 -1.63
C GLN A 274 20.60 3.87 -1.97
N LEU A 275 19.36 3.96 -2.45
CA LEU A 275 18.53 2.81 -2.79
C LEU A 275 19.07 2.05 -4.01
N SER A 276 19.68 2.71 -4.99
CA SER A 276 20.38 2.02 -6.07
C SER A 276 21.48 1.11 -5.52
N THR A 277 22.27 1.62 -4.57
CA THR A 277 23.32 0.85 -3.90
C THR A 277 22.73 -0.29 -3.05
N ALA A 278 21.61 -0.04 -2.35
CA ALA A 278 20.89 -1.05 -1.58
C ALA A 278 20.36 -2.18 -2.48
N VAL A 279 19.75 -1.83 -3.62
CA VAL A 279 19.24 -2.80 -4.61
C VAL A 279 20.39 -3.61 -5.18
N ASP A 280 21.48 -2.96 -5.59
CA ASP A 280 22.65 -3.64 -6.13
C ASP A 280 23.22 -4.64 -5.11
N ALA A 281 23.33 -4.27 -3.83
CA ALA A 281 23.75 -5.19 -2.77
C ALA A 281 22.77 -6.37 -2.61
N ALA A 282 21.46 -6.07 -2.52
CA ALA A 282 20.42 -7.09 -2.30
C ALA A 282 20.32 -8.11 -3.44
N THR A 283 20.62 -7.72 -4.70
CA THR A 283 20.63 -8.68 -5.83
C THR A 283 21.61 -9.82 -5.65
N ARG A 284 22.70 -9.60 -4.91
CA ARG A 284 23.73 -10.63 -4.66
C ARG A 284 23.37 -11.54 -3.49
N PHE A 285 22.35 -11.23 -2.70
CA PHE A 285 22.02 -11.99 -1.49
C PHE A 285 21.64 -13.43 -1.82
N TYR A 286 20.80 -13.60 -2.85
CA TYR A 286 20.30 -14.91 -3.25
C TYR A 286 21.40 -15.88 -3.68
N ASP A 287 22.43 -15.38 -4.37
CA ASP A 287 23.54 -16.20 -4.87
C ASP A 287 24.59 -16.49 -3.80
N THR A 288 24.60 -15.72 -2.70
CA THR A 288 25.62 -15.78 -1.65
C THR A 288 25.11 -16.35 -0.33
N VAL A 289 23.80 -16.58 -0.18
CA VAL A 289 23.20 -17.17 1.04
C VAL A 289 23.79 -18.56 1.38
N GLU A 290 24.14 -19.34 0.36
CA GLU A 290 24.71 -20.69 0.52
C GLU A 290 26.19 -20.68 0.93
N LEU A 291 26.85 -19.51 0.95
CA LEU A 291 28.19 -19.35 1.52
C LEU A 291 28.17 -19.33 3.07
N GLY A 292 26.99 -19.11 3.66
CA GLY A 292 26.80 -19.17 5.09
C GLY A 292 26.57 -20.61 5.59
N LYS A 293 26.57 -20.76 6.91
CA LYS A 293 26.25 -22.03 7.58
C LYS A 293 24.89 -22.57 7.09
N ILE A 294 24.87 -23.84 6.71
CA ILE A 294 23.71 -24.51 6.10
C ILE A 294 22.75 -24.97 7.21
N ALA A 295 21.48 -24.65 7.06
CA ALA A 295 20.44 -25.09 8.00
C ALA A 295 20.23 -26.61 7.90
N PRO A 296 19.93 -27.30 9.00
CA PRO A 296 19.42 -28.66 8.95
C PRO A 296 18.14 -28.74 8.11
N ALA A 297 17.91 -29.88 7.46
CA ALA A 297 16.78 -30.04 6.52
C ALA A 297 15.43 -29.70 7.20
N GLY A 298 14.74 -28.70 6.66
CA GLY A 298 13.44 -28.25 7.17
C GLY A 298 13.48 -27.36 8.41
N GLN A 299 14.66 -26.88 8.85
CA GLN A 299 14.82 -26.08 10.07
C GLN A 299 15.23 -24.61 9.82
N ASP A 300 15.01 -24.09 8.60
CA ASP A 300 15.29 -22.68 8.27
C ASP A 300 14.07 -21.78 8.56
N GLY A 301 13.46 -21.95 9.75
CA GLY A 301 12.25 -21.23 10.16
C GLY A 301 12.50 -20.42 11.44
N ASP A 302 12.75 -21.08 12.57
CA ASP A 302 12.95 -20.41 13.87
C ASP A 302 14.40 -20.05 14.17
N TYR A 303 15.32 -20.45 13.29
CA TYR A 303 16.76 -20.18 13.37
C TYR A 303 17.45 -20.70 14.64
N GLY A 304 16.80 -21.53 15.46
CA GLY A 304 17.36 -22.02 16.73
C GLY A 304 18.58 -22.93 16.59
N TRP A 305 18.99 -23.27 15.37
CA TRP A 305 20.23 -23.97 15.05
C TRP A 305 21.46 -23.03 14.97
N LEU A 306 21.24 -21.71 14.97
CA LEU A 306 22.28 -20.68 15.08
C LEU A 306 22.51 -20.31 16.54
N THR A 307 23.77 -20.05 16.89
CA THR A 307 24.18 -19.82 18.28
C THR A 307 23.41 -18.68 18.95
N CYS A 308 23.14 -17.58 18.24
CA CYS A 308 22.54 -16.37 18.80
C CYS A 308 21.01 -16.36 18.87
N PHE A 309 20.35 -17.37 18.29
CA PHE A 309 18.89 -17.41 18.18
C PHE A 309 18.28 -18.32 19.23
N ILE A 310 17.39 -17.73 20.03
CA ILE A 310 16.65 -18.41 21.09
C ILE A 310 15.16 -18.20 20.80
N PRO A 311 14.49 -19.16 20.11
CA PRO A 311 13.11 -18.98 19.66
C PRO A 311 12.10 -18.67 20.76
N GLU A 312 12.33 -19.15 21.98
CA GLU A 312 11.43 -18.99 23.14
C GLU A 312 11.83 -17.82 24.06
N LEU A 313 12.84 -17.01 23.68
CA LEU A 313 13.43 -15.97 24.55
C LEU A 313 12.39 -15.03 25.14
N ASN A 314 11.43 -14.60 24.33
CA ASN A 314 10.46 -13.56 24.68
C ASN A 314 9.05 -14.11 24.90
N ARG A 315 8.93 -15.38 25.27
CA ARG A 315 7.62 -16.04 25.45
C ARG A 315 6.71 -15.33 26.45
N CYS A 316 7.26 -14.70 27.49
CA CYS A 316 6.50 -13.94 28.49
C CYS A 316 5.83 -12.67 27.91
N PHE A 317 6.32 -12.17 26.78
CA PHE A 317 5.78 -10.98 26.11
C PHE A 317 4.75 -11.32 25.04
N LEU A 318 4.44 -12.59 24.84
CA LEU A 318 3.42 -12.98 23.88
C LEU A 318 2.07 -12.52 24.41
N PRO A 319 1.22 -11.94 23.53
CA PRO A 319 -0.15 -11.66 23.91
C PRO A 319 -0.77 -12.97 24.41
N PRO A 320 -1.60 -12.91 25.46
CA PRO A 320 -2.22 -14.09 26.02
C PRO A 320 -3.37 -14.53 25.11
N ALA A 321 -2.98 -15.07 23.97
CA ALA A 321 -3.79 -15.61 22.91
C ALA A 321 -3.29 -17.04 22.64
N PHE A 322 -4.04 -17.78 21.82
CA PHE A 322 -3.63 -19.12 21.43
C PHE A 322 -2.17 -19.11 20.95
N PRO A 323 -1.26 -19.94 21.51
CA PRO A 323 0.14 -19.98 21.13
C PRO A 323 0.26 -20.50 19.71
N ARG A 324 0.12 -19.59 18.74
CA ARG A 324 0.40 -19.85 17.33
C ARG A 324 1.88 -19.63 17.12
N LYS A 325 2.59 -20.68 16.71
CA LYS A 325 3.94 -20.53 16.16
C LYS A 325 3.78 -19.79 14.83
N SER A 326 4.22 -18.54 14.78
CA SER A 326 4.30 -17.79 13.53
C SER A 326 5.25 -18.56 12.59
N GLU A 327 4.78 -18.98 11.43
CA GLU A 327 5.64 -19.59 10.41
C GLU A 327 6.55 -18.48 9.86
N PHE A 328 7.82 -18.54 10.20
CA PHE A 328 8.81 -17.58 9.73
C PHE A 328 9.20 -17.85 8.28
N LEU A 329 9.57 -16.79 7.57
CA LEU A 329 10.14 -16.92 6.23
C LEU A 329 11.50 -17.60 6.32
N THR A 330 11.78 -18.53 5.39
CA THR A 330 13.15 -19.03 5.18
C THR A 330 14.10 -17.92 4.76
N ARG A 331 15.41 -18.05 5.04
CA ARG A 331 16.42 -17.03 4.67
C ARG A 331 16.34 -16.71 3.18
N ARG A 332 16.27 -17.75 2.34
CA ARG A 332 16.23 -17.59 0.88
C ARG A 332 14.98 -16.85 0.40
N HIS A 333 13.82 -17.13 0.99
CA HIS A 333 12.58 -16.44 0.66
C HIS A 333 12.62 -14.98 1.13
N ALA A 334 13.03 -14.76 2.38
CA ALA A 334 13.05 -13.45 3.00
C ALA A 334 14.02 -12.48 2.30
N LEU A 335 15.24 -12.93 1.97
CA LEU A 335 16.22 -12.10 1.26
C LEU A 335 15.70 -11.69 -0.13
N ARG A 336 14.90 -12.53 -0.79
CA ARG A 336 14.24 -12.19 -2.06
C ARG A 336 13.13 -11.15 -1.86
N GLN A 337 12.35 -11.25 -0.78
CA GLN A 337 11.34 -10.24 -0.45
C GLN A 337 11.98 -8.90 -0.09
N LEU A 338 13.11 -8.92 0.62
CA LEU A 338 13.91 -7.74 0.94
C LEU A 338 14.45 -7.05 -0.33
N GLU A 339 14.95 -7.81 -1.30
CA GLU A 339 15.35 -7.28 -2.62
C GLU A 339 14.17 -6.62 -3.34
N LYS A 340 13.02 -7.29 -3.39
CA LYS A 340 11.79 -6.75 -4.00
C LYS A 340 11.38 -5.44 -3.33
N MET A 341 11.28 -5.42 -1.99
CA MET A 341 10.95 -4.23 -1.20
C MET A 341 11.92 -3.08 -1.50
N SER A 342 13.23 -3.36 -1.56
CA SER A 342 14.25 -2.35 -1.88
C SER A 342 14.04 -1.75 -3.27
N ARG A 343 13.69 -2.57 -4.27
CA ARG A 343 13.34 -2.10 -5.62
C ARG A 343 12.07 -1.25 -5.62
N ARG A 344 11.08 -1.57 -4.77
CA ARG A 344 9.85 -0.78 -4.64
C ARG A 344 10.16 0.60 -4.08
N LEU A 345 10.96 0.69 -3.02
CA LEU A 345 11.38 1.98 -2.47
C LEU A 345 12.21 2.79 -3.49
N TYR A 346 13.08 2.12 -4.25
CA TYR A 346 13.80 2.75 -5.35
C TYR A 346 12.84 3.33 -6.41
N ASP A 347 11.82 2.57 -6.82
CA ASP A 347 10.79 3.02 -7.75
C ASP A 347 10.06 4.28 -7.26
N VAL A 348 9.71 4.34 -5.97
CA VAL A 348 9.13 5.55 -5.33
C VAL A 348 10.07 6.73 -5.51
N SER A 349 11.36 6.56 -5.18
CA SER A 349 12.34 7.64 -5.24
C SER A 349 12.61 8.17 -6.66
N THR A 350 12.45 7.32 -7.69
CA THR A 350 12.70 7.71 -9.08
C THR A 350 11.46 8.21 -9.81
N ASN A 351 10.28 7.64 -9.54
CA ASN A 351 9.09 7.90 -10.36
C ASN A 351 8.12 8.92 -9.77
N VAL A 352 8.06 9.07 -8.44
CA VAL A 352 7.19 10.07 -7.81
C VAL A 352 7.42 11.49 -8.36
N PRO A 353 8.67 11.99 -8.52
CA PRO A 353 8.92 13.33 -9.08
C PRO A 353 8.31 13.58 -10.47
N HIS A 354 8.03 12.51 -11.23
CA HIS A 354 7.49 12.61 -12.59
C HIS A 354 5.96 12.65 -12.65
N VAL A 355 5.26 12.33 -11.56
CA VAL A 355 3.79 12.24 -11.52
C VAL A 355 3.11 13.34 -10.70
N VAL A 356 3.86 14.05 -9.84
CA VAL A 356 3.31 15.04 -8.88
C VAL A 356 2.57 16.23 -9.49
N GLY A 357 2.69 16.48 -10.79
CA GLY A 357 2.08 17.63 -11.46
C GLY A 357 0.62 17.45 -11.91
N ASP A 358 0.04 16.26 -11.73
CA ASP A 358 -1.33 15.95 -12.18
C ASP A 358 -1.97 14.94 -11.22
N LEU A 359 -3.12 15.31 -10.65
CA LEU A 359 -3.82 14.47 -9.66
C LEU A 359 -4.18 13.09 -10.22
N SER A 360 -4.54 12.99 -11.50
CA SER A 360 -4.91 11.71 -12.09
C SER A 360 -3.70 10.81 -12.30
N LEU A 361 -2.54 11.37 -12.63
CA LEU A 361 -1.29 10.63 -12.67
C LEU A 361 -0.86 10.16 -11.28
N ILE A 362 -1.06 10.99 -10.23
CA ILE A 362 -0.83 10.60 -8.83
C ILE A 362 -1.70 9.39 -8.47
N ILE A 363 -3.03 9.48 -8.65
CA ILE A 363 -3.95 8.38 -8.34
C ILE A 363 -3.62 7.13 -9.14
N GLN A 364 -3.30 7.26 -10.44
CA GLN A 364 -2.91 6.13 -11.27
C GLN A 364 -1.61 5.48 -10.79
N TYR A 365 -0.62 6.27 -10.37
CA TYR A 365 0.63 5.75 -9.82
C TYR A 365 0.40 5.05 -8.49
N LEU A 366 -0.35 5.64 -7.55
CA LEU A 366 -0.73 5.02 -6.28
C LEU A 366 -1.43 3.67 -6.52
N ARG A 367 -2.42 3.65 -7.41
CA ARG A 367 -3.11 2.42 -7.81
C ARG A 367 -2.12 1.38 -8.35
N ASN A 368 -1.37 1.71 -9.40
CA ASN A 368 -0.38 0.80 -10.00
C ASN A 368 0.62 0.28 -8.97
N PHE A 369 0.99 1.12 -8.00
CA PHE A 369 1.92 0.72 -6.96
C PHE A 369 1.33 -0.37 -6.05
N CYS A 370 0.05 -0.25 -5.71
CA CYS A 370 -0.68 -1.21 -4.89
C CYS A 370 -0.98 -2.52 -5.63
N GLU A 371 -1.13 -2.47 -6.95
CA GLU A 371 -1.39 -3.67 -7.75
C GLU A 371 -0.20 -4.64 -7.79
N MET A 372 1.01 -4.11 -7.57
CA MET A 372 2.23 -4.89 -7.45
C MET A 372 2.37 -5.46 -6.03
N GLU A 373 3.15 -6.54 -5.86
CA GLU A 373 3.48 -7.11 -4.55
C GLU A 373 4.18 -6.03 -3.68
N SER A 374 3.42 -5.37 -2.80
CA SER A 374 3.86 -4.29 -1.92
C SER A 374 3.64 -4.67 -0.46
N CYS A 375 4.62 -4.41 0.40
CA CYS A 375 4.53 -4.64 1.84
C CYS A 375 4.04 -3.40 2.58
N ALA A 376 3.64 -3.55 3.85
CA ALA A 376 3.16 -2.47 4.71
C ALA A 376 4.10 -1.26 4.68
N LEU A 377 5.41 -1.48 4.91
CA LEU A 377 6.42 -0.42 4.88
C LEU A 377 6.45 0.34 3.54
N SER A 378 6.48 -0.38 2.41
CA SER A 378 6.58 0.26 1.10
C SER A 378 5.35 1.13 0.77
N ARG A 379 4.15 0.71 1.21
CA ARG A 379 2.92 1.49 1.09
C ARG A 379 2.96 2.73 2.01
N SER A 380 3.41 2.56 3.25
CA SER A 380 3.55 3.66 4.20
C SER A 380 4.55 4.72 3.73
N VAL A 381 5.72 4.30 3.24
CA VAL A 381 6.72 5.23 2.69
C VAL A 381 6.16 5.99 1.51
N LEU A 382 5.47 5.31 0.57
CA LEU A 382 4.84 5.98 -0.57
C LEU A 382 3.85 7.07 -0.13
N GLN A 383 2.99 6.75 0.84
CA GLN A 383 2.01 7.70 1.37
C GLN A 383 2.70 8.93 2.00
N LEU A 384 3.71 8.72 2.84
CA LEU A 384 4.42 9.82 3.52
C LEU A 384 5.35 10.60 2.58
N VAL A 385 5.82 10.00 1.48
CA VAL A 385 6.54 10.74 0.43
C VAL A 385 5.60 11.68 -0.31
N PHE A 386 4.37 11.23 -0.62
CA PHE A 386 3.38 12.10 -1.25
C PHE A 386 2.86 13.18 -0.30
N LEU A 387 2.49 12.81 0.92
CA LEU A 387 1.85 13.67 1.91
C LEU A 387 2.60 13.56 3.25
N PRO A 388 3.75 14.26 3.42
CA PRO A 388 4.60 14.10 4.59
C PRO A 388 3.93 14.53 5.89
N ASN A 389 3.21 15.66 5.93
CA ASN A 389 2.51 16.15 7.12
C ASN A 389 1.26 16.99 6.83
N ASP A 390 0.94 17.29 5.57
CA ASP A 390 -0.08 18.26 5.20
C ASP A 390 -0.65 17.98 3.79
N GLU A 391 -1.44 18.93 3.28
CA GLU A 391 -2.00 18.91 1.92
C GLU A 391 -1.00 19.31 0.83
N ARG A 392 0.30 19.44 1.14
CA ARG A 392 1.34 19.76 0.15
C ARG A 392 1.97 18.49 -0.38
N ILE A 393 1.85 18.28 -1.68
CA ILE A 393 2.51 17.18 -2.36
C ILE A 393 4.03 17.34 -2.25
N MET A 394 4.70 16.32 -1.69
CA MET A 394 6.13 16.31 -1.34
C MET A 394 6.59 17.49 -0.46
N GLY A 395 5.68 18.11 0.31
CA GLY A 395 5.97 19.29 1.12
C GLY A 395 6.27 20.57 0.31
N GLU A 396 5.91 20.60 -0.98
CA GLU A 396 6.20 21.72 -1.88
C GLU A 396 4.93 22.42 -2.39
N THR A 397 4.10 21.72 -3.18
CA THR A 397 2.97 22.31 -3.91
C THR A 397 1.65 21.93 -3.26
N LEU A 398 0.75 22.90 -3.04
CA LEU A 398 -0.58 22.62 -2.50
C LEU A 398 -1.37 21.71 -3.44
N LEU A 399 -2.07 20.72 -2.89
CA LEU A 399 -2.90 19.81 -3.67
C LEU A 399 -4.00 20.56 -4.43
N GLY A 400 -4.52 21.66 -3.87
CA GLY A 400 -5.50 22.53 -4.55
C GLY A 400 -4.97 23.16 -5.84
N ASP A 401 -3.69 23.53 -5.89
CA ASP A 401 -3.07 24.10 -7.11
C ASP A 401 -2.92 23.03 -8.19
N ILE A 402 -2.49 21.82 -7.80
CA ILE A 402 -2.40 20.66 -8.68
C ILE A 402 -3.79 20.28 -9.20
N LEU A 403 -4.82 20.33 -8.36
CA LEU A 403 -6.20 20.06 -8.73
C LEU A 403 -6.69 21.04 -9.79
N ARG A 404 -6.49 22.36 -9.60
CA ARG A 404 -6.86 23.38 -10.60
C ARG A 404 -6.18 23.14 -11.93
N GLU A 405 -4.87 22.88 -11.92
CA GLU A 405 -4.13 22.63 -13.16
C GLU A 405 -4.58 21.32 -13.82
N THR A 406 -4.94 20.29 -13.03
CA THR A 406 -5.51 19.03 -13.53
C THR A 406 -6.86 19.27 -14.20
N ILE A 407 -7.80 19.96 -13.54
CA ILE A 407 -9.12 20.29 -14.10
C ILE A 407 -8.96 21.07 -15.41
N LYS A 408 -8.12 22.09 -15.42
CA LYS A 408 -7.83 22.89 -16.62
C LYS A 408 -7.26 22.03 -17.76
N ASN A 409 -6.37 21.08 -17.46
CA ASN A 409 -5.76 20.22 -18.45
C ASN A 409 -6.70 19.11 -18.96
N GLN A 410 -7.69 18.70 -18.17
CA GLN A 410 -8.62 17.64 -18.52
C GLN A 410 -9.91 18.14 -19.16
N THR A 411 -10.50 19.21 -18.65
CA THR A 411 -11.83 19.65 -19.10
C THR A 411 -11.84 21.06 -19.68
N GLY A 412 -10.75 21.82 -19.55
CA GLY A 412 -10.69 23.19 -20.05
C GLY A 412 -11.75 24.09 -19.41
N ALA A 413 -11.97 23.96 -18.09
CA ALA A 413 -13.02 24.67 -17.38
C ALA A 413 -12.93 26.21 -17.59
N PRO A 414 -14.02 26.89 -18.02
CA PRO A 414 -13.99 28.32 -18.33
C PRO A 414 -13.55 29.22 -17.18
N ILE A 415 -13.81 28.83 -15.93
CA ILE A 415 -13.42 29.58 -14.74
C ILE A 415 -11.89 29.61 -14.52
N LEU A 416 -11.18 28.60 -15.04
CA LEU A 416 -9.72 28.49 -14.99
C LEU A 416 -9.03 29.00 -16.27
N TYR A 417 -9.82 29.45 -17.26
CA TYR A 417 -9.32 29.94 -18.52
C TYR A 417 -9.05 31.45 -18.47
N GLN A 418 -7.79 31.84 -18.68
CA GLN A 418 -7.37 33.24 -18.61
C GLN A 418 -8.12 34.13 -19.62
N GLY A 419 -8.79 35.16 -19.11
CA GLY A 419 -9.53 36.13 -19.92
C GLY A 419 -10.99 35.76 -20.17
N SER A 420 -11.44 34.58 -19.74
CA SER A 420 -12.85 34.20 -19.68
C SER A 420 -13.64 35.16 -18.77
N PRO A 421 -14.92 35.45 -19.06
CA PRO A 421 -15.78 36.21 -18.17
C PRO A 421 -15.90 35.58 -16.78
N ALA A 422 -16.00 34.23 -16.72
CA ALA A 422 -16.09 33.50 -15.46
C ALA A 422 -14.82 33.64 -14.61
N ASN A 423 -13.64 33.64 -15.24
CA ASN A 423 -12.36 33.81 -14.56
C ASN A 423 -12.16 35.22 -13.96
N LYS A 424 -12.98 36.21 -14.35
CA LYS A 424 -12.91 37.60 -13.87
C LYS A 424 -13.96 37.92 -12.81
N SER A 425 -14.83 36.97 -12.46
CA SER A 425 -15.84 37.16 -11.44
C SER A 425 -15.25 36.78 -10.08
N ASP A 426 -15.22 37.74 -9.16
CA ASP A 426 -14.72 37.51 -7.80
C ASP A 426 -15.64 36.52 -7.05
N ASP A 427 -16.97 36.64 -7.19
CA ASP A 427 -17.94 35.71 -6.61
C ASP A 427 -17.71 34.25 -7.04
N LEU A 428 -17.44 34.02 -8.34
CA LEU A 428 -17.12 32.68 -8.85
C LEU A 428 -15.76 32.19 -8.35
N ALA A 429 -14.79 33.08 -8.15
CA ALA A 429 -13.48 32.71 -7.62
C ALA A 429 -13.60 32.19 -6.17
N GLU A 430 -14.40 32.85 -5.33
CA GLU A 430 -14.67 32.38 -3.96
C GLU A 430 -15.35 31.00 -3.96
N LEU A 431 -16.36 30.79 -4.83
CA LEU A 431 -17.00 29.48 -4.99
C LEU A 431 -16.03 28.40 -5.51
N MET A 432 -15.07 28.76 -6.36
CA MET A 432 -14.03 27.83 -6.82
C MET A 432 -13.12 27.42 -5.68
N ASP A 433 -12.81 28.34 -4.78
CA ASP A 433 -11.93 28.08 -3.65
C ASP A 433 -12.59 27.12 -2.65
N GLU A 434 -13.88 27.30 -2.37
CA GLU A 434 -14.70 26.36 -1.58
C GLU A 434 -14.73 24.96 -2.23
N PHE A 435 -15.09 24.87 -3.51
CA PHE A 435 -15.14 23.60 -4.24
C PHE A 435 -13.78 22.89 -4.25
N VAL A 436 -12.68 23.63 -4.42
CA VAL A 436 -11.32 23.08 -4.39
C VAL A 436 -10.97 22.56 -3.01
N GLN A 437 -11.32 23.28 -1.94
CA GLN A 437 -11.06 22.85 -0.57
C GLN A 437 -11.80 21.56 -0.23
N ASP A 438 -13.08 21.47 -0.58
CA ASP A 438 -13.89 20.27 -0.36
C ASP A 438 -13.39 19.09 -1.19
N THR A 439 -13.03 19.34 -2.45
CA THR A 439 -12.44 18.31 -3.32
C THR A 439 -11.10 17.81 -2.76
N VAL A 440 -10.22 18.71 -2.31
CA VAL A 440 -8.92 18.36 -1.70
C VAL A 440 -9.13 17.44 -0.50
N ARG A 441 -10.07 17.76 0.39
CA ARG A 441 -10.37 16.94 1.58
C ARG A 441 -10.73 15.50 1.21
N VAL A 442 -11.55 15.30 0.17
CA VAL A 442 -11.93 13.97 -0.32
C VAL A 442 -10.74 13.26 -0.94
N TYR A 443 -9.92 13.94 -1.75
CA TYR A 443 -8.76 13.30 -2.37
C TYR A 443 -7.65 12.93 -1.38
N LEU A 444 -7.49 13.64 -0.26
CA LEU A 444 -6.56 13.26 0.79
C LEU A 444 -6.88 11.87 1.36
N VAL A 445 -8.16 11.60 1.66
CA VAL A 445 -8.58 10.29 2.18
C VAL A 445 -8.57 9.19 1.12
N VAL A 446 -8.79 9.54 -0.16
CA VAL A 446 -8.60 8.62 -1.29
C VAL A 446 -7.12 8.24 -1.45
N MET A 447 -6.21 9.21 -1.41
CA MET A 447 -4.77 8.96 -1.49
C MET A 447 -4.28 8.11 -0.31
N GLN A 448 -4.77 8.39 0.90
CA GLN A 448 -4.51 7.56 2.08
C GLN A 448 -5.06 6.13 1.91
N ALA A 449 -6.23 5.94 1.29
CA ALA A 449 -6.80 4.61 1.10
C ALA A 449 -5.83 3.66 0.37
N PHE A 450 -5.12 4.15 -0.66
CA PHE A 450 -4.09 3.37 -1.37
C PHE A 450 -2.90 2.95 -0.47
N GLY A 451 -2.71 3.58 0.69
CA GLY A 451 -1.72 3.17 1.67
C GLY A 451 -2.08 1.87 2.41
N HIS A 452 -3.34 1.41 2.38
CA HIS A 452 -3.81 0.22 3.11
C HIS A 452 -3.74 -1.06 2.27
N ASN A 453 -3.98 -2.23 2.88
CA ASN A 453 -4.16 -3.47 2.14
C ASN A 453 -5.40 -3.45 1.23
N THR A 454 -5.49 -4.42 0.32
CA THR A 454 -6.55 -4.50 -0.70
C THR A 454 -7.97 -4.61 -0.12
N ALA A 455 -8.15 -5.29 1.02
CA ALA A 455 -9.45 -5.42 1.68
C ALA A 455 -9.92 -4.06 2.24
N ARG A 456 -9.04 -3.38 2.97
CA ARG A 456 -9.30 -2.05 3.55
C ARG A 456 -9.42 -0.96 2.51
N GLN A 457 -8.66 -1.05 1.42
CA GLN A 457 -8.86 -0.20 0.24
C GLN A 457 -10.30 -0.28 -0.25
N ARG A 458 -10.82 -1.50 -0.47
CA ARG A 458 -12.17 -1.71 -1.00
C ARG A 458 -13.25 -1.15 -0.08
N GLU A 459 -13.10 -1.40 1.23
CA GLU A 459 -14.01 -0.89 2.26
C GLU A 459 -14.04 0.64 2.28
N ARG A 460 -12.88 1.28 2.41
CA ARG A 460 -12.75 2.75 2.48
C ARG A 460 -13.26 3.43 1.21
N ILE A 461 -12.88 2.93 0.03
CA ILE A 461 -13.40 3.48 -1.24
C ILE A 461 -14.93 3.38 -1.28
N GLY A 462 -15.49 2.29 -0.78
CA GLY A 462 -16.95 2.13 -0.66
C GLY A 462 -17.60 3.21 0.19
N SER A 463 -16.98 3.63 1.30
CA SER A 463 -17.49 4.71 2.15
C SER A 463 -17.36 6.11 1.54
N TYR A 464 -16.42 6.32 0.61
CA TYR A 464 -16.19 7.65 0.03
C TYR A 464 -17.21 8.01 -1.07
N PHE A 465 -18.05 7.09 -1.53
CA PHE A 465 -19.06 7.40 -2.56
C PHE A 465 -20.12 8.40 -2.08
N ASP A 466 -20.37 8.51 -0.77
CA ASP A 466 -21.17 9.59 -0.20
C ASP A 466 -20.52 10.96 -0.43
N ASP A 467 -19.22 11.07 -0.18
CA ASP A 467 -18.46 12.30 -0.40
C ASP A 467 -18.41 12.67 -1.90
N PHE A 468 -18.21 11.69 -2.78
CA PHE A 468 -18.25 11.91 -4.22
C PHE A 468 -19.65 12.31 -4.71
N ALA A 469 -20.72 11.84 -4.10
CA ALA A 469 -22.08 12.28 -4.44
C ALA A 469 -22.25 13.79 -4.15
N ASN A 470 -21.72 14.26 -3.01
CA ASN A 470 -21.72 15.69 -2.67
C ASN A 470 -20.88 16.51 -3.65
N LEU A 471 -19.68 16.03 -4.00
CA LEU A 471 -18.82 16.69 -4.99
C LEU A 471 -19.46 16.77 -6.39
N ILE A 472 -20.23 15.76 -6.81
CA ILE A 472 -20.96 15.79 -8.08
C ILE A 472 -22.02 16.91 -8.05
N LEU A 473 -22.81 16.98 -6.98
CA LEU A 473 -23.85 18.02 -6.83
C LEU A 473 -23.24 19.42 -6.80
N GLU A 474 -22.11 19.57 -6.11
CA GLU A 474 -21.38 20.83 -6.03
C GLU A 474 -20.80 21.24 -7.39
N ALA A 475 -20.18 20.31 -8.12
CA ALA A 475 -19.67 20.55 -9.46
C ALA A 475 -20.79 20.94 -10.45
N ASP A 476 -21.95 20.28 -10.37
CA ASP A 476 -23.13 20.61 -11.19
C ASP A 476 -23.64 22.02 -10.89
N ARG A 477 -23.76 22.37 -9.60
CA ARG A 477 -24.14 23.74 -9.15
C ARG A 477 -23.17 24.77 -9.68
N MET A 478 -21.88 24.50 -9.57
CA MET A 478 -20.83 25.42 -10.00
C MET A 478 -20.80 25.60 -11.52
N ASP A 479 -20.94 24.52 -12.30
CA ASP A 479 -21.07 24.60 -13.75
C ASP A 479 -22.29 25.46 -14.17
N GLN A 480 -23.42 25.41 -13.44
CA GLN A 480 -24.60 26.24 -13.71
C GLN A 480 -24.34 27.74 -13.50
N GLU A 481 -23.66 28.11 -12.41
CA GLU A 481 -23.30 29.51 -12.13
C GLU A 481 -22.30 30.05 -13.18
N VAL A 482 -21.27 29.26 -13.50
CA VAL A 482 -20.30 29.59 -14.56
C VAL A 482 -21.00 29.77 -15.90
N ASN A 483 -21.93 28.87 -16.25
CA ASN A 483 -22.69 28.96 -17.49
C ASN A 483 -23.55 30.21 -17.55
N THR A 484 -24.17 30.62 -16.44
CA THR A 484 -24.98 31.84 -16.36
C THR A 484 -24.15 33.08 -16.71
N VAL A 485 -22.97 33.22 -16.12
CA VAL A 485 -22.06 34.36 -16.40
C VAL A 485 -21.58 34.37 -17.85
N ILE A 486 -21.22 33.20 -18.39
CA ILE A 486 -20.77 33.10 -19.80
C ILE A 486 -21.91 33.44 -20.77
N GLN A 487 -23.13 32.95 -20.51
CA GLN A 487 -24.28 33.25 -21.37
C GLN A 487 -24.64 34.73 -21.35
N GLN A 488 -24.63 35.36 -20.17
CA GLN A 488 -24.86 36.80 -20.04
C GLN A 488 -23.83 37.60 -20.84
N TYR A 489 -22.55 37.21 -20.76
CA TYR A 489 -21.49 37.84 -21.54
C TYR A 489 -21.68 37.65 -23.04
N ALA A 490 -21.95 36.42 -23.49
CA ALA A 490 -22.14 36.08 -24.90
C ALA A 490 -23.33 36.84 -25.52
N ASN A 491 -24.43 36.97 -24.78
CA ASN A 491 -25.61 37.75 -25.21
C ASN A 491 -25.28 39.22 -25.47
N GLN A 492 -24.34 39.80 -24.71
CA GLN A 492 -23.89 41.18 -24.87
C GLN A 492 -22.82 41.36 -25.95
N HIS A 493 -22.19 40.27 -26.41
CA HIS A 493 -21.00 40.32 -27.28
C HIS A 493 -21.16 39.47 -28.56
N ASN A 494 -22.35 39.48 -29.18
CA ASN A 494 -22.65 38.78 -30.44
C ASN A 494 -22.27 37.28 -30.43
N GLY A 495 -22.44 36.61 -29.29
CA GLY A 495 -22.14 35.19 -29.12
C GLY A 495 -20.68 34.85 -28.79
N ASP A 496 -19.80 35.84 -28.57
CA ASP A 496 -18.43 35.60 -28.10
C ASP A 496 -18.41 35.23 -26.62
N THR A 497 -17.93 34.01 -26.30
CA THR A 497 -17.77 33.52 -24.92
C THR A 497 -16.42 33.89 -24.30
N LYS A 498 -15.47 34.43 -25.09
CA LYS A 498 -14.08 34.73 -24.67
C LYS A 498 -13.37 33.57 -23.96
N GLY A 499 -13.66 32.34 -24.35
CA GLY A 499 -13.08 31.14 -23.78
C GLY A 499 -13.90 29.90 -24.10
N PRO A 500 -13.61 28.76 -23.44
CA PRO A 500 -14.35 27.53 -23.59
C PRO A 500 -15.87 27.75 -23.47
N PRO A 501 -16.69 26.96 -24.19
CA PRO A 501 -18.12 27.19 -24.27
C PRO A 501 -18.80 26.87 -22.94
N VAL A 502 -20.10 27.17 -22.85
CA VAL A 502 -20.94 26.67 -21.76
C VAL A 502 -20.98 25.14 -21.77
N GLY A 503 -21.01 24.52 -20.59
CA GLY A 503 -20.89 23.07 -20.47
C GLY A 503 -20.85 22.58 -19.03
N SER A 504 -20.60 21.28 -18.90
CA SER A 504 -20.46 20.57 -17.63
C SER A 504 -18.99 20.20 -17.43
N HIS A 505 -18.13 21.20 -17.21
CA HIS A 505 -16.68 21.00 -17.20
C HIS A 505 -16.20 20.38 -15.89
N LEU A 506 -16.67 20.89 -14.77
CA LEU A 506 -16.30 20.38 -13.44
C LEU A 506 -16.99 19.04 -13.18
N SER A 507 -18.25 18.93 -13.61
CA SER A 507 -19.04 17.72 -13.47
C SER A 507 -18.44 16.58 -14.30
N ALA A 508 -17.95 16.86 -15.51
CA ALA A 508 -17.22 15.86 -16.31
C ALA A 508 -15.96 15.37 -15.59
N PHE A 509 -15.22 16.26 -14.94
CA PHE A 509 -14.03 15.89 -14.16
C PHE A 509 -14.40 14.95 -13.00
N ILE A 510 -15.30 15.37 -12.10
CA ILE A 510 -15.67 14.57 -10.92
C ILE A 510 -16.32 13.24 -11.33
N ASN A 511 -17.18 13.22 -12.35
CA ASN A 511 -17.82 11.97 -12.80
C ASN A 511 -16.81 10.96 -13.36
N VAL A 512 -15.82 11.39 -14.15
CA VAL A 512 -14.77 10.48 -14.66
C VAL A 512 -14.02 9.84 -13.50
N HIS A 513 -13.59 10.64 -12.52
CA HIS A 513 -12.87 10.12 -11.35
C HIS A 513 -13.74 9.20 -10.48
N THR A 514 -15.02 9.55 -10.28
CA THR A 514 -15.98 8.70 -9.57
C THR A 514 -16.13 7.35 -10.26
N LEU A 515 -16.32 7.33 -11.58
CA LEU A 515 -16.43 6.11 -12.37
C LEU A 515 -15.14 5.27 -12.32
N ARG A 516 -13.97 5.91 -12.24
CA ARG A 516 -12.69 5.20 -12.05
C ARG A 516 -12.57 4.56 -10.67
N LEU A 517 -13.08 5.20 -9.62
CA LEU A 517 -13.15 4.61 -8.28
C LEU A 517 -14.16 3.47 -8.20
N ILE A 518 -15.32 3.59 -8.85
CA ILE A 518 -16.28 2.48 -8.99
C ILE A 518 -15.62 1.30 -9.72
N HIS A 519 -14.93 1.56 -10.83
CA HIS A 519 -14.18 0.53 -11.56
C HIS A 519 -13.20 -0.20 -10.63
N TRP A 520 -12.42 0.56 -9.86
CA TRP A 520 -11.45 0.02 -8.91
C TRP A 520 -12.11 -0.77 -7.76
N HIS A 521 -13.24 -0.31 -7.23
CA HIS A 521 -14.00 -1.03 -6.21
C HIS A 521 -14.45 -2.42 -6.67
N PHE A 522 -14.91 -2.54 -7.92
CA PHE A 522 -15.25 -3.83 -8.52
C PHE A 522 -14.01 -4.67 -8.80
N GLU A 523 -12.92 -4.07 -9.28
CA GLU A 523 -11.66 -4.76 -9.51
C GLU A 523 -11.10 -5.39 -8.23
N LEU A 524 -11.08 -4.65 -7.12
CA LEU A 524 -10.74 -5.18 -5.81
C LEU A 524 -11.69 -6.32 -5.39
N GLY A 525 -12.98 -6.22 -5.72
CA GLY A 525 -13.95 -7.28 -5.44
C GLY A 525 -13.62 -8.60 -6.15
N PHE A 526 -13.13 -8.57 -7.39
CA PHE A 526 -12.66 -9.77 -8.09
C PHE A 526 -11.35 -10.31 -7.49
N ARG A 527 -10.38 -9.42 -7.20
CA ARG A 527 -9.10 -9.82 -6.59
C ARG A 527 -9.26 -10.48 -5.21
N LEU A 528 -10.27 -10.04 -4.46
CA LEU A 528 -10.62 -10.56 -3.14
C LEU A 528 -11.64 -11.72 -3.21
N GLU A 529 -11.97 -12.19 -4.41
CA GLU A 529 -12.91 -13.30 -4.65
C GLU A 529 -14.28 -13.10 -3.99
N LEU A 530 -14.77 -11.85 -3.93
CA LEU A 530 -16.01 -11.49 -3.23
C LEU A 530 -17.27 -11.79 -4.04
N PHE A 531 -17.13 -12.16 -5.31
CA PHE A 531 -18.24 -12.42 -6.23
C PHE A 531 -18.31 -13.90 -6.56
N ALA A 532 -19.50 -14.48 -6.40
CA ALA A 532 -19.78 -15.82 -6.90
C ALA A 532 -20.05 -15.81 -8.41
N GLU A 533 -19.82 -16.93 -9.10
CA GLU A 533 -19.98 -17.03 -10.55
C GLU A 533 -21.38 -16.66 -11.05
N TYR A 534 -22.43 -16.94 -10.27
CA TYR A 534 -23.80 -16.56 -10.62
C TYR A 534 -24.09 -15.06 -10.51
N GLU A 535 -23.22 -14.27 -9.89
CA GLU A 535 -23.31 -12.81 -9.79
C GLU A 535 -22.65 -12.09 -10.97
N TYR A 536 -21.73 -12.77 -11.67
CA TYR A 536 -20.92 -12.20 -12.74
C TYR A 536 -21.74 -11.55 -13.86
N ALA A 537 -22.92 -12.10 -14.17
CA ALA A 537 -23.79 -11.57 -15.22
C ALA A 537 -24.18 -10.10 -14.97
N PHE A 538 -24.63 -9.75 -13.75
CA PHE A 538 -25.01 -8.37 -13.44
C PHE A 538 -23.79 -7.47 -13.14
N VAL A 539 -22.69 -8.03 -12.62
CA VAL A 539 -21.45 -7.28 -12.38
C VAL A 539 -20.84 -6.80 -13.69
N TRP A 540 -20.62 -7.69 -14.66
CA TRP A 540 -20.10 -7.29 -15.97
C TRP A 540 -21.10 -6.44 -16.78
N TRP A 541 -22.41 -6.65 -16.58
CA TRP A 541 -23.42 -5.75 -17.14
C TRP A 541 -23.23 -4.31 -16.64
N TYR A 542 -23.12 -4.13 -15.32
CA TYR A 542 -22.95 -2.81 -14.71
C TYR A 542 -21.66 -2.16 -15.18
N MET A 543 -20.58 -2.94 -15.27
CA MET A 543 -19.29 -2.45 -15.74
C MET A 543 -19.33 -2.02 -17.21
N ARG A 544 -20.09 -2.69 -18.08
CA ARG A 544 -20.26 -2.22 -19.48
C ARG A 544 -21.17 -1.00 -19.60
N GLU A 545 -22.36 -1.05 -18.98
CA GLU A 545 -23.45 -0.13 -19.28
C GLU A 545 -23.34 1.15 -18.46
N ILE A 546 -22.82 1.03 -17.23
CA ILE A 546 -22.63 2.17 -16.34
C ILE A 546 -21.18 2.63 -16.42
N VAL A 547 -20.23 1.80 -15.99
CA VAL A 547 -18.84 2.25 -15.81
C VAL A 547 -18.18 2.64 -17.14
N SER A 548 -18.04 1.72 -18.09
CA SER A 548 -17.32 1.99 -19.34
C SER A 548 -18.04 3.00 -20.24
N LYS A 549 -19.36 2.86 -20.42
CA LYS A 549 -20.14 3.75 -21.30
C LYS A 549 -20.16 5.20 -20.83
N TRP A 550 -20.39 5.45 -19.54
CA TRP A 550 -20.40 6.82 -19.02
C TRP A 550 -18.98 7.39 -18.92
N THR A 551 -17.97 6.56 -18.62
CA THR A 551 -16.57 7.03 -18.65
C THR A 551 -16.21 7.53 -20.05
N PHE A 552 -16.55 6.77 -21.08
CA PHE A 552 -16.35 7.19 -22.47
C PHE A 552 -17.11 8.48 -22.80
N SER A 553 -18.39 8.57 -22.42
CA SER A 553 -19.23 9.75 -22.69
C SER A 553 -18.65 11.03 -22.09
N TRP A 554 -18.25 10.98 -20.82
CA TRP A 554 -17.67 12.14 -20.13
C TRP A 554 -16.28 12.50 -20.68
N LEU A 555 -15.44 11.50 -21.01
CA LEU A 555 -14.15 11.75 -21.65
C LEU A 555 -14.29 12.35 -23.05
N ASP A 556 -15.23 11.86 -23.86
CA ASP A 556 -15.51 12.40 -25.20
C ASP A 556 -15.98 13.86 -25.11
N GLN A 557 -16.82 14.17 -24.12
CA GLN A 557 -17.23 15.55 -23.81
C GLN A 557 -16.06 16.43 -23.39
N ALA A 558 -15.20 15.97 -22.47
CA ALA A 558 -14.00 16.69 -22.05
C ALA A 558 -13.03 16.93 -23.23
N ILE A 559 -12.82 15.93 -24.08
CA ILE A 559 -12.01 16.05 -25.30
C ILE A 559 -12.59 17.10 -26.25
N LYS A 560 -13.92 17.15 -26.43
CA LYS A 560 -14.57 18.20 -27.25
C LYS A 560 -14.31 19.58 -26.68
N TYR A 561 -14.38 19.77 -25.37
CA TYR A 561 -14.07 21.06 -24.73
C TYR A 561 -12.64 21.50 -25.00
N LEU A 562 -11.67 20.60 -24.82
CA LEU A 562 -10.26 20.88 -25.10
C LEU A 562 -10.00 21.21 -26.58
N TYR A 563 -10.70 20.57 -27.52
CA TYR A 563 -10.61 20.92 -28.94
C TYR A 563 -11.18 22.31 -29.24
N ILE A 564 -12.26 22.71 -28.57
CA ILE A 564 -12.82 24.04 -28.73
C ILE A 564 -11.86 25.10 -28.17
N GLU A 565 -11.29 24.89 -26.98
CA GLU A 565 -10.22 25.71 -26.40
C GLU A 565 -9.06 25.87 -27.40
N TYR A 566 -8.54 24.75 -27.91
CA TYR A 566 -7.45 24.73 -28.89
C TYR A 566 -7.77 25.54 -30.15
N ASN A 567 -8.97 25.38 -30.72
CA ASN A 567 -9.37 26.10 -31.92
C ASN A 567 -9.50 27.62 -31.69
N GLN A 568 -9.96 28.03 -30.51
CA GLN A 568 -10.02 29.46 -30.16
C GLN A 568 -8.63 30.07 -30.01
N ASP A 569 -7.72 29.37 -29.33
CA ASP A 569 -6.33 29.80 -29.18
C ASP A 569 -5.61 29.88 -30.53
N LEU A 570 -5.83 28.90 -31.41
CA LEU A 570 -5.36 28.94 -32.80
C LEU A 570 -5.88 30.17 -33.55
N ASN A 571 -7.17 30.48 -33.44
CA ASN A 571 -7.78 31.64 -34.10
C ASN A 571 -7.22 32.97 -33.59
N LYS A 572 -6.94 33.09 -32.28
CA LYS A 572 -6.26 34.26 -31.68
C LYS A 572 -4.84 34.39 -32.24
N MET A 573 -4.08 33.29 -32.28
CA MET A 573 -2.72 33.25 -32.80
C MET A 573 -2.62 33.52 -34.30
N GLN A 574 -3.63 33.12 -35.08
CA GLN A 574 -3.67 33.40 -36.52
C GLN A 574 -3.72 34.91 -36.83
N LYS A 575 -4.21 35.73 -35.90
CA LYS A 575 -4.27 37.20 -36.01
C LYS A 575 -2.94 37.90 -35.64
N GLU A 576 -1.93 37.19 -35.12
CA GLU A 576 -0.60 37.75 -34.82
C GLU A 576 0.27 37.94 -36.09
N LYS A 577 1.04 39.05 -36.14
CA LYS A 577 1.75 39.54 -37.35
C LYS A 577 3.08 38.84 -37.70
N THR A 578 3.68 38.03 -36.81
CA THR A 578 5.09 37.59 -36.95
C THR A 578 5.23 36.10 -37.37
N ALA A 579 5.64 35.83 -38.61
CA ALA A 579 5.54 34.49 -39.23
C ALA A 579 6.42 33.37 -38.63
N LYS A 580 7.71 33.61 -38.33
CA LYS A 580 8.63 32.56 -37.81
C LYS A 580 8.30 32.13 -36.38
N THR A 581 8.02 33.07 -35.50
CA THR A 581 7.64 32.81 -34.10
C THR A 581 6.27 32.15 -34.00
N LYS A 582 5.37 32.46 -34.95
CA LYS A 582 4.02 31.87 -35.06
C LYS A 582 4.04 30.37 -35.32
N SER A 583 4.86 29.90 -36.28
CA SER A 583 4.96 28.47 -36.61
C SER A 583 5.43 27.63 -35.41
N ASN A 584 6.52 28.03 -34.74
CA ASN A 584 7.02 27.32 -33.55
C ASN A 584 6.02 27.30 -32.39
N LYS A 585 5.27 28.39 -32.17
CA LYS A 585 4.23 28.44 -31.12
C LYS A 585 3.05 27.53 -31.46
N MET A 586 2.63 27.47 -32.73
CA MET A 586 1.55 26.56 -33.18
C MET A 586 1.93 25.09 -32.98
N ASN A 587 3.16 24.70 -33.33
CA ASN A 587 3.64 23.33 -33.12
C ASN A 587 3.62 22.96 -31.62
N LYS A 588 4.08 23.85 -30.73
CA LYS A 588 4.02 23.62 -29.28
C LYS A 588 2.59 23.49 -28.76
N MET A 589 1.64 24.23 -29.34
CA MET A 589 0.23 24.15 -28.96
C MET A 589 -0.38 22.81 -29.42
N GLU A 590 -0.06 22.36 -30.63
CA GLU A 590 -0.47 21.06 -31.15
C GLU A 590 0.10 19.90 -30.30
N GLU A 591 1.35 20.02 -29.86
CA GLU A 591 1.98 19.03 -28.98
C GLU A 591 1.29 18.99 -27.60
N ARG A 592 0.96 20.16 -27.03
CA ARG A 592 0.24 20.26 -25.75
C ARG A 592 -1.14 19.62 -25.80
N ILE A 593 -1.94 19.91 -26.83
CA ILE A 593 -3.29 19.32 -26.96
C ILE A 593 -3.21 17.81 -27.17
N LYS A 594 -2.24 17.32 -27.98
CA LYS A 594 -1.99 15.89 -28.14
C LYS A 594 -1.66 15.22 -26.79
N LYS A 595 -0.82 15.86 -25.97
CA LYS A 595 -0.48 15.38 -24.62
C LYS A 595 -1.70 15.35 -23.69
N LYS A 596 -2.51 16.43 -23.64
CA LYS A 596 -3.76 16.47 -22.85
C LYS A 596 -4.71 15.34 -23.23
N ILE A 597 -4.93 15.12 -24.53
CA ILE A 597 -5.81 14.07 -25.04
C ILE A 597 -5.23 12.67 -24.74
N ALA A 598 -3.92 12.48 -24.88
CA ALA A 598 -3.28 11.21 -24.52
C ALA A 598 -3.47 10.88 -23.03
N ASN A 599 -3.29 11.86 -22.14
CA ASN A 599 -3.52 11.70 -20.70
C ASN A 599 -4.98 11.31 -20.39
N LEU A 600 -5.96 11.96 -21.02
CA LEU A 600 -7.37 11.59 -20.86
C LEU A 600 -7.66 10.17 -21.35
N LYS A 601 -7.06 9.77 -22.48
CA LYS A 601 -7.22 8.41 -23.01
C LYS A 601 -6.63 7.35 -22.07
N HIS A 602 -5.62 7.67 -21.25
CA HIS A 602 -5.12 6.73 -20.24
C HIS A 602 -6.14 6.42 -19.13
N LEU A 603 -7.13 7.29 -18.90
CA LEU A 603 -8.21 7.04 -17.93
C LEU A 603 -9.23 5.99 -18.44
N TYR A 604 -9.19 5.64 -19.72
CA TYR A 604 -10.11 4.66 -20.31
C TYR A 604 -9.37 3.65 -21.18
N THR A 605 -9.40 2.39 -20.78
CA THR A 605 -8.81 1.34 -21.63
C THR A 605 -9.75 1.09 -22.80
N GLN A 606 -9.26 1.37 -24.02
CA GLN A 606 -10.06 1.21 -25.23
C GLN A 606 -10.55 -0.24 -25.35
N GLY A 607 -11.85 -0.43 -25.56
CA GLY A 607 -12.43 -1.76 -25.76
C GLY A 607 -12.93 -2.45 -24.49
N GLU A 608 -12.76 -1.87 -23.29
CA GLU A 608 -13.34 -2.39 -22.05
C GLU A 608 -14.85 -2.69 -22.19
N GLU A 609 -15.61 -1.77 -22.79
CA GLU A 609 -17.05 -1.92 -23.01
C GLU A 609 -17.39 -3.18 -23.83
N VAL A 610 -16.62 -3.46 -24.89
CA VAL A 610 -16.83 -4.63 -25.75
C VAL A 610 -16.44 -5.92 -25.04
N ILE A 611 -15.36 -5.90 -24.25
CA ILE A 611 -14.92 -7.05 -23.44
C ILE A 611 -15.99 -7.41 -22.41
N TYR A 612 -16.46 -6.43 -21.63
CA TYR A 612 -17.48 -6.63 -20.60
C TYR A 612 -18.82 -7.04 -21.20
N THR A 613 -19.14 -6.56 -22.41
CA THR A 613 -20.28 -7.07 -23.18
C THR A 613 -20.13 -8.55 -23.53
N GLY A 614 -18.95 -8.97 -23.99
CA GLY A 614 -18.65 -10.37 -24.24
C GLY A 614 -18.80 -11.22 -22.97
N MET A 615 -18.25 -10.76 -21.85
CA MET A 615 -18.31 -11.45 -20.56
C MET A 615 -19.74 -11.55 -20.01
N HIS A 616 -20.51 -10.48 -20.06
CA HIS A 616 -21.92 -10.47 -19.67
C HIS A 616 -22.70 -11.51 -20.48
N LYS A 617 -22.60 -11.46 -21.82
CA LYS A 617 -23.31 -12.40 -22.71
C LYS A 617 -22.86 -13.85 -22.50
N MET A 618 -21.57 -14.07 -22.25
CA MET A 618 -21.04 -15.39 -21.90
C MET A 618 -21.70 -15.93 -20.63
N CYS A 619 -21.77 -15.13 -19.56
CA CYS A 619 -22.40 -15.53 -18.30
C CYS A 619 -23.89 -15.83 -18.45
N VAL A 620 -24.60 -15.00 -19.22
CA VAL A 620 -26.02 -15.24 -19.53
C VAL A 620 -26.21 -16.57 -20.27
N GLY A 621 -25.34 -16.89 -21.22
CA GLY A 621 -25.36 -18.19 -21.91
C GLY A 621 -25.02 -19.37 -20.99
N LEU A 622 -24.09 -19.18 -20.05
CA LEU A 622 -23.75 -20.21 -19.06
C LEU A 622 -24.89 -20.48 -18.08
N GLN A 623 -25.60 -19.45 -17.63
CA GLN A 623 -26.81 -19.58 -16.83
C GLN A 623 -27.93 -20.27 -17.63
N ALA A 624 -28.19 -19.82 -18.87
CA ALA A 624 -29.23 -20.39 -19.73
C ALA A 624 -28.99 -21.86 -20.12
N SER A 625 -27.73 -22.30 -20.15
CA SER A 625 -27.36 -23.70 -20.39
C SER A 625 -27.26 -24.54 -19.11
N GLY A 626 -27.51 -23.96 -17.93
CA GLY A 626 -27.41 -24.64 -16.63
C GLY A 626 -25.98 -24.96 -16.19
N ARG A 627 -24.95 -24.40 -16.85
CA ARG A 627 -23.53 -24.59 -16.48
C ARG A 627 -23.14 -23.79 -15.25
N ILE A 628 -23.71 -22.58 -15.09
CA ILE A 628 -23.68 -21.84 -13.83
C ILE A 628 -25.02 -22.05 -13.14
N LYS A 629 -25.00 -22.72 -11.99
CA LYS A 629 -26.20 -22.92 -11.18
C LYS A 629 -26.45 -21.68 -10.34
N VAL A 630 -27.60 -21.05 -10.55
CA VAL A 630 -28.10 -20.02 -9.64
C VAL A 630 -28.71 -20.75 -8.43
N PRO A 631 -28.31 -20.44 -7.19
CA PRO A 631 -28.82 -21.13 -6.00
C PRO A 631 -30.36 -21.09 -5.94
N GLU A 632 -30.96 -22.25 -5.68
CA GLU A 632 -32.40 -22.35 -5.43
C GLU A 632 -32.76 -21.62 -4.12
N MET A 633 -33.90 -20.94 -4.13
CA MET A 633 -34.29 -19.94 -3.13
C MET A 633 -34.44 -20.52 -1.72
N LEU A 634 -33.54 -20.16 -0.80
CA LEU A 634 -33.85 -20.13 0.63
C LEU A 634 -34.68 -18.88 0.95
N PRO A 635 -35.55 -18.88 1.98
CA PRO A 635 -36.24 -17.68 2.43
C PRO A 635 -35.24 -16.55 2.70
N GLY A 636 -35.37 -15.43 1.97
CA GLY A 636 -34.46 -14.28 2.07
C GLY A 636 -33.26 -14.26 1.12
N GLN A 637 -33.09 -15.21 0.19
CA GLN A 637 -31.94 -15.24 -0.74
C GLN A 637 -32.33 -15.06 -2.23
N SER A 638 -32.86 -13.89 -2.59
CA SER A 638 -33.19 -13.56 -3.99
C SER A 638 -32.01 -12.97 -4.76
N GLU A 639 -32.03 -13.09 -6.10
CA GLU A 639 -31.10 -12.35 -6.97
C GLU A 639 -31.19 -10.84 -6.72
N ARG A 640 -32.41 -10.33 -6.47
CA ARG A 640 -32.66 -8.94 -6.09
C ARG A 640 -31.86 -8.53 -4.86
N LEU A 641 -31.90 -9.30 -3.77
CA LEU A 641 -31.17 -8.96 -2.54
C LEU A 641 -29.66 -8.93 -2.79
N ARG A 642 -29.13 -9.91 -3.52
CA ARG A 642 -27.70 -9.94 -3.88
C ARG A 642 -27.31 -8.72 -4.69
N TYR A 643 -28.08 -8.41 -5.74
CA TYR A 643 -27.84 -7.22 -6.58
C TYR A 643 -27.91 -5.94 -5.75
N GLU A 644 -28.97 -5.74 -4.97
CA GLU A 644 -29.16 -4.55 -4.15
C GLU A 644 -28.04 -4.39 -3.10
N HIS A 645 -27.56 -5.49 -2.52
CA HIS A 645 -26.41 -5.48 -1.61
C HIS A 645 -25.09 -5.14 -2.33
N ARG A 646 -24.86 -5.63 -3.56
CA ARG A 646 -23.65 -5.27 -4.32
C ARG A 646 -23.66 -3.80 -4.77
N MET A 647 -24.83 -3.24 -5.06
CA MET A 647 -24.99 -1.87 -5.55
C MET A 647 -25.30 -0.85 -4.45
N SER A 648 -25.39 -1.26 -3.18
CA SER A 648 -25.79 -0.38 -2.08
C SER A 648 -24.86 0.82 -1.90
N PHE A 649 -23.55 0.61 -2.07
CA PHE A 649 -22.52 1.65 -1.98
C PHE A 649 -22.74 2.81 -2.97
N PHE A 650 -23.42 2.57 -4.09
CA PHE A 650 -23.61 3.58 -5.13
C PHE A 650 -24.93 4.33 -4.98
N LYS A 651 -25.82 3.90 -4.08
CA LYS A 651 -27.12 4.54 -3.84
C LYS A 651 -27.03 6.08 -3.65
N PRO A 652 -26.03 6.63 -2.93
CA PRO A 652 -25.87 8.07 -2.76
C PRO A 652 -25.63 8.81 -4.08
N LEU A 653 -24.94 8.19 -5.03
CA LEU A 653 -24.58 8.78 -6.32
C LEU A 653 -25.79 9.01 -7.24
N GLY A 654 -26.92 8.34 -6.98
CA GLY A 654 -28.14 8.50 -7.77
C GLY A 654 -27.99 8.11 -9.25
N HIS A 655 -29.01 8.39 -10.06
CA HIS A 655 -28.97 8.11 -11.50
C HIS A 655 -28.00 9.07 -12.22
N PRO A 656 -27.18 8.63 -13.18
CA PRO A 656 -27.17 7.30 -13.82
C PRO A 656 -26.22 6.28 -13.18
N LEU A 657 -25.49 6.65 -12.12
CA LEU A 657 -24.46 5.81 -11.52
C LEU A 657 -25.07 4.67 -10.69
N TYR A 658 -26.15 4.92 -9.96
CA TYR A 658 -26.96 3.90 -9.30
C TYR A 658 -28.09 3.40 -10.20
N VAL A 659 -28.25 2.07 -10.23
CA VAL A 659 -29.36 1.41 -10.93
C VAL A 659 -30.08 0.48 -9.96
N SER A 660 -31.40 0.59 -9.88
CA SER A 660 -32.22 -0.34 -9.11
C SER A 660 -32.32 -1.70 -9.81
N TYR A 661 -32.64 -2.75 -9.05
CA TYR A 661 -32.78 -4.10 -9.64
C TYR A 661 -33.80 -4.15 -10.79
N ASP A 662 -34.94 -3.47 -10.63
CA ASP A 662 -36.00 -3.44 -11.65
C ASP A 662 -35.52 -2.77 -12.94
N ASN A 663 -34.77 -1.67 -12.83
CA ASN A 663 -34.17 -0.98 -13.96
C ASN A 663 -33.05 -1.81 -14.61
N TYR A 664 -32.27 -2.55 -13.81
CA TYR A 664 -31.27 -3.49 -14.32
C TYR A 664 -31.93 -4.57 -15.19
N LYS A 665 -33.00 -5.22 -14.72
CA LYS A 665 -33.70 -6.25 -15.49
C LYS A 665 -34.25 -5.70 -16.81
N LEU A 666 -34.85 -4.50 -16.75
CA LEU A 666 -35.39 -3.83 -17.93
C LEU A 666 -34.30 -3.43 -18.94
N ALA A 667 -33.20 -2.83 -18.47
CA ALA A 667 -32.13 -2.33 -19.33
C ALA A 667 -31.22 -3.44 -19.87
N SER A 668 -30.97 -4.50 -19.08
CA SER A 668 -30.14 -5.64 -19.50
C SER A 668 -30.88 -6.59 -20.45
N GLN A 669 -32.22 -6.63 -20.38
CA GLN A 669 -33.05 -7.62 -21.08
C GLN A 669 -32.56 -9.06 -20.84
N ILE A 670 -32.00 -9.33 -19.64
CA ILE A 670 -31.35 -10.61 -19.33
C ILE A 670 -32.30 -11.80 -19.48
N ASP A 671 -33.57 -11.65 -19.08
CA ASP A 671 -34.57 -12.72 -19.20
C ASP A 671 -34.89 -13.03 -20.67
N ALA A 672 -34.99 -12.00 -21.51
CA ALA A 672 -35.21 -12.17 -22.94
C ALA A 672 -33.99 -12.82 -23.61
N ALA A 673 -32.77 -12.48 -23.18
CA ALA A 673 -31.55 -13.11 -23.67
C ALA A 673 -31.46 -14.59 -23.27
N GLN A 674 -31.82 -14.93 -22.02
CA GLN A 674 -31.89 -16.32 -21.56
C GLN A 674 -32.94 -17.12 -22.36
N ALA A 675 -34.11 -16.53 -22.63
CA ALA A 675 -35.18 -17.16 -23.41
C ALA A 675 -34.81 -17.42 -24.88
N GLN A 676 -33.88 -16.64 -25.46
CA GLN A 676 -33.39 -16.85 -26.83
C GLN A 676 -32.43 -18.05 -26.96
N GLY A 677 -31.99 -18.63 -25.84
CA GLY A 677 -31.17 -19.83 -25.79
C GLY A 677 -29.66 -19.57 -25.75
N ALA A 678 -28.95 -20.45 -25.02
CA ALA A 678 -27.52 -20.30 -24.71
C ALA A 678 -26.62 -20.18 -25.95
N THR A 679 -26.90 -20.91 -27.03
CA THR A 679 -26.12 -20.89 -28.27
C THR A 679 -26.00 -19.50 -28.88
N ARG A 680 -27.09 -18.71 -28.86
CA ARG A 680 -27.08 -17.34 -29.38
C ARG A 680 -26.22 -16.43 -28.50
N CYS A 681 -26.35 -16.55 -27.17
CA CYS A 681 -25.53 -15.81 -26.22
C CYS A 681 -24.03 -16.07 -26.43
N PHE A 682 -23.63 -17.34 -26.63
CA PHE A 682 -22.24 -17.70 -26.90
C PHE A 682 -21.75 -17.18 -28.26
N SER A 683 -22.57 -17.23 -29.30
CA SER A 683 -22.23 -16.65 -30.61
C SER A 683 -21.99 -15.16 -30.52
N ASP A 684 -22.89 -14.43 -29.84
CA ASP A 684 -22.73 -12.99 -29.64
C ASP A 684 -21.50 -12.65 -28.80
N ALA A 685 -21.24 -13.42 -27.73
CA ALA A 685 -20.04 -13.26 -26.92
C ALA A 685 -18.76 -13.45 -27.76
N ALA A 686 -18.75 -14.47 -28.61
CA ALA A 686 -17.63 -14.72 -29.54
C ALA A 686 -17.40 -13.55 -30.50
N MET A 687 -18.47 -12.91 -31.00
CA MET A 687 -18.36 -11.72 -31.85
C MET A 687 -17.75 -10.54 -31.09
N CYS A 688 -18.22 -10.27 -29.87
CA CYS A 688 -17.67 -9.22 -29.01
C CYS A 688 -16.17 -9.44 -28.75
N PHE A 689 -15.77 -10.64 -28.32
CA PHE A 689 -14.36 -10.94 -28.06
C PHE A 689 -13.49 -10.86 -29.32
N LYS A 690 -14.03 -11.23 -30.49
CA LYS A 690 -13.32 -11.05 -31.77
C LYS A 690 -13.09 -9.57 -32.06
N THR A 691 -14.13 -8.76 -31.98
CA THR A 691 -14.05 -7.30 -32.23
C THR A 691 -13.05 -6.64 -31.27
N ALA A 692 -13.10 -6.98 -29.98
CA ALA A 692 -12.17 -6.48 -28.97
C ALA A 692 -10.72 -6.87 -29.30
N ARG A 693 -10.47 -8.15 -29.59
CA ARG A 693 -9.14 -8.64 -30.00
C ARG A 693 -8.61 -7.90 -31.21
N ASP A 694 -9.42 -7.76 -32.25
CA ASP A 694 -8.98 -7.17 -33.52
C ASP A 694 -8.63 -5.69 -33.34
N ALA A 695 -9.40 -4.96 -32.52
CA ALA A 695 -9.12 -3.56 -32.18
C ALA A 695 -7.85 -3.41 -31.31
N LEU A 696 -7.72 -4.23 -30.27
CA LEU A 696 -6.59 -4.16 -29.33
C LEU A 696 -5.26 -4.57 -29.97
N SER A 697 -5.29 -5.52 -30.92
CA SER A 697 -4.09 -5.97 -31.64
C SER A 697 -3.45 -4.89 -32.51
N LEU A 698 -4.18 -3.79 -32.79
CA LEU A 698 -3.64 -2.63 -33.52
C LEU A 698 -2.71 -1.78 -32.64
N GLN A 699 -2.83 -1.87 -31.32
CA GLN A 699 -2.02 -1.11 -30.36
C GLN A 699 -0.70 -1.83 -30.04
N LYS A 700 0.19 -1.94 -31.03
CA LYS A 700 1.43 -2.73 -30.94
C LYS A 700 2.41 -2.28 -29.84
N GLU A 701 2.31 -1.04 -29.39
CA GLU A 701 3.20 -0.46 -28.37
C GLU A 701 2.62 -0.56 -26.95
N ASP A 702 1.36 -0.96 -26.79
CA ASP A 702 0.70 -1.08 -25.49
C ASP A 702 0.68 -2.55 -25.03
N ALA A 703 1.58 -2.88 -24.11
CA ALA A 703 1.69 -4.23 -23.55
C ALA A 703 0.39 -4.69 -22.86
N ARG A 704 -0.37 -3.77 -22.25
CA ARG A 704 -1.65 -4.07 -21.59
C ARG A 704 -2.72 -4.38 -22.63
N ALA A 705 -2.79 -3.61 -23.70
CA ALA A 705 -3.70 -3.87 -24.81
C ALA A 705 -3.42 -5.23 -25.47
N LEU A 706 -2.15 -5.58 -25.67
CA LEU A 706 -1.74 -6.86 -26.24
C LEU A 706 -2.07 -8.06 -25.32
N ALA A 707 -1.95 -7.89 -24.00
CA ALA A 707 -2.37 -8.90 -23.04
C ALA A 707 -3.90 -9.13 -23.10
N LEU A 708 -4.68 -8.05 -23.10
CA LEU A 708 -6.14 -8.12 -23.28
C LEU A 708 -6.55 -8.75 -24.62
N ALA A 709 -5.83 -8.45 -25.71
CA ALA A 709 -6.07 -9.07 -27.01
C ALA A 709 -5.92 -10.59 -26.95
N ARG A 710 -4.93 -11.09 -26.19
CA ARG A 710 -4.70 -12.53 -25.98
C ARG A 710 -5.87 -13.17 -25.24
N ILE A 711 -6.30 -12.57 -24.12
CA ILE A 711 -7.46 -13.02 -23.33
C ILE A 711 -8.71 -13.07 -24.21
N CYS A 712 -8.99 -12.00 -24.96
CA CYS A 712 -10.10 -11.95 -25.90
C CYS A 712 -10.01 -13.02 -27.00
N GLY A 713 -8.81 -13.29 -27.51
CA GLY A 713 -8.58 -14.35 -28.49
C GLY A 713 -8.96 -15.74 -27.96
N GLN A 714 -8.54 -16.07 -26.75
CA GLN A 714 -8.86 -17.33 -26.09
C GLN A 714 -10.37 -17.42 -25.78
N ASN A 715 -10.95 -16.37 -25.21
CA ASN A 715 -12.38 -16.32 -24.86
C ASN A 715 -13.27 -16.40 -26.11
N CYS A 716 -12.83 -15.85 -27.24
CA CYS A 716 -13.51 -16.00 -28.53
C CYS A 716 -13.56 -17.46 -28.99
N ILE A 717 -12.47 -18.21 -28.83
CA ILE A 717 -12.39 -19.62 -29.21
C ILE A 717 -13.33 -20.44 -28.33
N VAL A 718 -13.26 -20.27 -27.00
CA VAL A 718 -14.13 -20.98 -26.05
C VAL A 718 -15.61 -20.71 -26.33
N SER A 719 -15.97 -19.44 -26.55
CA SER A 719 -17.34 -19.05 -26.88
C SER A 719 -17.83 -19.73 -28.18
N LYS A 720 -16.97 -19.87 -29.21
CA LYS A 720 -17.33 -20.58 -30.45
C LYS A 720 -17.52 -22.08 -30.25
N ILE A 721 -16.70 -22.71 -29.41
CA ILE A 721 -16.83 -24.14 -29.08
C ILE A 721 -18.17 -24.39 -28.38
N LEU A 722 -18.53 -23.54 -27.41
CA LEU A 722 -19.83 -23.65 -26.74
C LEU A 722 -21.00 -23.36 -27.69
N ALA A 723 -20.87 -22.36 -28.58
CA ALA A 723 -21.89 -22.06 -29.57
C ALA A 723 -22.11 -23.20 -30.58
N SER A 724 -21.07 -23.95 -30.95
CA SER A 724 -21.20 -25.09 -31.86
C SER A 724 -21.80 -26.34 -31.18
N GLY A 725 -21.94 -26.33 -29.85
CA GLY A 725 -22.32 -27.51 -29.08
C GLY A 725 -21.21 -28.56 -28.95
N ALA A 726 -19.98 -28.23 -29.36
CA ALA A 726 -18.84 -29.10 -29.15
C ALA A 726 -18.49 -29.16 -27.65
N ARG A 727 -18.30 -30.37 -27.11
CA ARG A 727 -18.08 -30.64 -25.67
C ARG A 727 -19.24 -30.19 -24.77
N PRO A 728 -20.41 -30.86 -24.85
CA PRO A 728 -21.59 -30.52 -24.04
C PRO A 728 -21.32 -30.61 -22.52
N ASP A 729 -20.45 -31.51 -22.09
CA ASP A 729 -20.17 -31.76 -20.66
C ASP A 729 -19.03 -30.92 -20.08
N ALA A 730 -18.36 -30.09 -20.90
CA ALA A 730 -17.23 -29.29 -20.44
C ALA A 730 -17.68 -28.23 -19.43
N ARG A 731 -16.89 -28.10 -18.35
CA ARG A 731 -17.05 -27.04 -17.36
C ARG A 731 -16.26 -25.80 -17.79
N ILE A 732 -16.68 -24.64 -17.32
CA ILE A 732 -15.96 -23.38 -17.55
C ILE A 732 -15.31 -22.97 -16.25
N GLU A 733 -14.00 -22.74 -16.32
CA GLU A 733 -13.22 -22.14 -15.26
C GLU A 733 -12.88 -20.69 -15.66
N PHE A 734 -13.11 -19.76 -14.75
CA PHE A 734 -12.71 -18.36 -14.89
C PHE A 734 -11.31 -18.18 -14.29
N ASP A 735 -10.29 -18.18 -15.14
CA ASP A 735 -8.90 -18.05 -14.70
C ASP A 735 -8.47 -16.57 -14.62
N PHE A 736 -8.29 -16.08 -13.40
CA PHE A 736 -7.80 -14.74 -13.09
C PHE A 736 -6.28 -14.69 -12.82
N SER A 737 -5.54 -15.76 -13.10
CA SER A 737 -4.08 -15.83 -12.83
C SER A 737 -3.26 -14.81 -13.64
N ASP A 738 -3.78 -14.35 -14.78
CA ASP A 738 -3.14 -13.28 -15.55
C ASP A 738 -3.34 -11.91 -14.86
N LYS A 739 -2.35 -11.54 -14.04
CA LYS A 739 -2.32 -10.26 -13.31
C LYS A 739 -2.26 -9.03 -14.23
N SER A 740 -2.03 -9.16 -15.54
CA SER A 740 -1.99 -8.01 -16.46
C SER A 740 -3.35 -7.32 -16.63
N PHE A 741 -4.45 -8.05 -16.38
CA PHE A 741 -5.79 -7.48 -16.32
C PHE A 741 -6.70 -8.30 -15.39
N PRO A 742 -6.67 -8.05 -14.08
CA PRO A 742 -7.30 -8.92 -13.08
C PRO A 742 -8.83 -8.89 -13.08
N PHE A 743 -9.44 -8.11 -13.98
CA PHE A 743 -10.90 -7.99 -14.12
C PHE A 743 -11.46 -8.76 -15.33
N ALA A 744 -10.62 -9.26 -16.24
CA ALA A 744 -11.04 -10.01 -17.43
C ALA A 744 -10.40 -11.42 -17.40
N PRO A 745 -11.13 -12.45 -16.94
CA PRO A 745 -10.56 -13.78 -16.82
C PRO A 745 -10.33 -14.43 -18.19
N THR A 746 -9.36 -15.33 -18.24
CA THR A 746 -9.25 -16.29 -19.33
C THR A 746 -10.24 -17.43 -19.08
N LEU A 747 -11.10 -17.70 -20.05
CA LEU A 747 -12.04 -18.82 -19.97
C LEU A 747 -11.32 -20.10 -20.35
N LYS A 748 -11.40 -21.13 -19.51
CA LYS A 748 -10.88 -22.47 -19.79
C LYS A 748 -12.00 -23.50 -19.79
N LEU A 749 -11.95 -24.40 -20.76
CA LEU A 749 -12.81 -25.58 -20.80
C LEU A 749 -12.10 -26.71 -20.05
N THR A 750 -12.70 -27.17 -18.96
CA THR A 750 -12.24 -28.32 -18.16
C THR A 750 -13.06 -29.57 -18.42
#